data_AF-A0AAU8RKJ4-F1
#
_entry.id   AF-A0AAU8RKJ4-F1
#
_cell.length_a   1.000
_cell.length_b   1.000
_cell.length_c   1.000
_cell.angle_alpha   90.00
_cell.angle_beta   90.00
_cell.angle_gamma   90.00
#
_symmetry.space_group_name_H-M   'P 1'
#
loop_
_entity.id
_entity.type
_entity.pdbx_description
1 polymer ?
#
loop_
_entity_poly.entity_id
_entity_poly.type
_entity_poly.pdbx_seq_one_letter_code
_entity_poly.pdbx_strand_id
1 'polypeptide(L)'
;MKKISFLIYFLFFFQTILQSQILDASLLELKFSNDGYPEKFTKVENGFFFSSEDDQLWFSDGLIENTYLVKDFESGTYDDITSLTPVGRKVFFVAENGSDNRELWVSDGTGEGTIQLTDRNVNYSTEGIYNIIEYNGKVYFGAYSETYGNELWVSDGTSIGTFVLKDISESANSSPKDFFVFNNKLIFKAITDDNKYDYWSTDGTELGTVLLKNFQEDSIYGAVSEGQVIYNGNFYFFANNGVTGYELWKSDGTTQGTQLFKEIYPGNYNSSNSMNGLIVNNKLLFFANDGVNGNELWKTDGTTEGTSLFKDLNPGSGSGIQYNGILHLVGDLIYFTASDGAEQSGLWVTDGTEQGTIFLNSATPQILEGNVAGTHAVYFAYNENYKSALWKSDGTPNGTNVISEDVEVTNISVSEQGFLAYGDRIFFNGNNKANGNELWVTDVTSEGTKLFFDVNHRYGVSPSLLTEVGDQLFFRGNNDGYYELCVSDGTIEGTNYLPINPDGQGVDDESEFINFNGKLVVSANDGVHGYELWISDGTKEGTKMIKDINTGSGSSMYNELNVKTLTVINNRLYFIADDGIYGSELWTSDGTESGTYRVTDIAKGVNNHYGSYPQNLVLLDDYIYFSASDGTGSALYKTNGTESGTNKIINLNRLESISVINNKLVMIAETSGTSYGPHDLWVSDGTAEGTNHLMSFGDGIDSNIQFTTVLNDELYFVARFPYNPNGNNERYGKSIFKTNGTLEGTIPLFVGSEHPIHNPDIDNILTCGDYVYFGIQESLGFGNKELWRTSGALETTIKLVGQEEGEYNSVNNLACFKDNLIFTQYSSDFQIWITNGQPDKVIGLNFNISNGSPLSGSPFYFTSVVNKLYFEGTSTESGSEIYVANPLRIRPEGTLEDNDEDGVIDLFDECTETPSGESVNDEGCSESQLDDDEDGISNELDECPETPMGEAVNSNGCSESDLTDEDKDGVNNNLDLCPNTPLGESVDENGCSQSQLDDDVDGVMNNLDICPETLPIYEVDNNGCPVLFELPSDNFTIEVTGVSCVGKNNGKLSILAEEPFNYTATIDGDEYTFSSKLLIQNLYSGSYNLCITIEGELDFQRCFNLIVESASEISGKSTTSVFNDKVSELIEIDSGTPPYIVSLNDKDIMTTSSLVFNVDVSYGDTLKVSSKFECEGVLEKDIVTGSELLVYPNPTMDLVNILIAEKNVSDVVLKLFDSQQRLLSSKKHNISNGKVQISIADKPSGVYFIKLELHSPLMFKIIKQ
;
A
#
# COMPACT_ATOMS: atom_id res chain seq x y z
N MET A 1 32.08 -87.76 -2.10
CA MET A 1 31.02 -87.02 -2.83
C MET A 1 31.07 -85.58 -2.34
N LYS A 2 30.98 -84.58 -3.23
CA LYS A 2 31.06 -83.14 -2.92
C LYS A 2 29.80 -82.43 -3.46
N LYS A 3 29.36 -81.39 -2.75
CA LYS A 3 28.65 -80.19 -3.24
C LYS A 3 29.27 -79.00 -2.46
N ILE A 4 29.68 -77.87 -3.06
CA ILE A 4 28.90 -76.84 -3.78
C ILE A 4 27.88 -76.22 -2.79
N SER A 5 27.97 -74.98 -2.32
CA SER A 5 28.75 -73.77 -2.70
C SER A 5 29.15 -72.95 -1.47
N PHE A 6 30.17 -72.07 -1.55
CA PHE A 6 30.35 -70.79 -0.80
C PHE A 6 31.77 -70.20 -1.08
N LEU A 7 31.97 -69.44 -2.17
CA LEU A 7 33.19 -68.61 -2.37
C LEU A 7 33.12 -67.56 -3.53
N ILE A 8 31.97 -66.94 -3.79
CA ILE A 8 31.90 -65.71 -4.60
C ILE A 8 30.85 -64.82 -3.92
N TYR A 9 31.32 -63.76 -3.26
CA TYR A 9 30.65 -62.51 -2.85
C TYR A 9 31.49 -61.92 -1.70
N PHE A 10 32.51 -61.16 -2.07
CA PHE A 10 33.26 -60.27 -1.17
C PHE A 10 33.85 -59.11 -2.00
N LEU A 11 32.95 -58.51 -2.77
CA LEU A 11 33.10 -57.32 -3.61
C LEU A 11 31.69 -56.74 -3.68
N PHE A 12 31.35 -55.94 -2.67
CA PHE A 12 30.13 -55.16 -2.60
C PHE A 12 30.55 -53.77 -2.15
N PHE A 13 30.23 -52.78 -2.98
CA PHE A 13 29.83 -51.42 -2.61
C PHE A 13 30.54 -50.80 -1.39
N PHE A 14 31.54 -49.97 -1.67
CA PHE A 14 31.57 -48.65 -1.04
C PHE A 14 30.60 -47.78 -1.83
N GLN A 15 29.39 -47.57 -1.31
CA GLN A 15 28.63 -46.36 -1.61
C GLN A 15 29.18 -45.27 -0.69
N THR A 16 29.47 -44.10 -1.26
CA THR A 16 29.72 -42.88 -0.48
C THR A 16 28.40 -42.43 0.11
N ILE A 17 28.28 -42.48 1.43
CA ILE A 17 27.23 -41.78 2.16
C ILE A 17 27.61 -40.30 2.07
N LEU A 18 26.81 -39.51 1.37
CA LEU A 18 26.96 -38.06 1.28
C LEU A 18 26.43 -37.50 2.60
N GLN A 19 27.36 -37.07 3.46
CA GLN A 19 27.10 -36.74 4.85
C GLN A 19 26.50 -35.34 4.98
N SER A 20 25.85 -35.11 6.12
CA SER A 20 25.03 -33.95 6.40
C SER A 20 25.56 -33.08 7.55
N GLN A 21 25.75 -31.79 7.24
CA GLN A 21 26.10 -30.69 8.15
C GLN A 21 24.97 -30.31 9.10
N ILE A 22 25.18 -29.35 10.01
CA ILE A 22 24.22 -29.02 11.07
C ILE A 22 24.25 -27.52 11.36
N LEU A 23 23.13 -26.80 11.20
CA LEU A 23 22.98 -25.42 11.68
C LEU A 23 22.52 -25.31 13.15
N ASP A 24 22.71 -24.11 13.71
CA ASP A 24 22.39 -23.66 15.06
C ASP A 24 21.79 -22.22 15.04
N ALA A 25 21.15 -21.83 16.15
CA ALA A 25 19.71 -21.57 16.11
C ALA A 25 19.20 -20.87 17.42
N SER A 26 18.11 -20.06 17.44
CA SER A 26 17.44 -19.53 18.68
C SER A 26 15.96 -19.06 18.67
N LEU A 27 15.05 -19.87 19.22
CA LEU A 27 13.64 -19.61 19.50
C LEU A 27 13.34 -18.55 20.61
N LEU A 28 12.08 -18.12 20.73
CA LEU A 28 11.48 -17.05 21.59
C LEU A 28 10.62 -17.58 22.83
N GLU A 29 9.35 -17.19 23.20
CA GLU A 29 8.47 -17.94 24.22
C GLU A 29 6.97 -17.46 24.42
N LEU A 30 5.92 -18.30 24.20
CA LEU A 30 4.46 -17.90 24.18
C LEU A 30 3.92 -17.28 25.57
N LYS A 31 3.76 -15.89 25.69
CA LYS A 31 2.67 -14.86 26.21
C LYS A 31 1.26 -14.20 25.46
N PHE A 32 0.12 -14.55 24.65
CA PHE A 32 -0.92 -15.58 23.92
C PHE A 32 -1.73 -17.04 24.31
N SER A 33 -3.02 -17.17 24.79
CA SER A 33 -4.12 -18.21 25.03
C SER A 33 -5.54 -18.39 24.06
N ASN A 34 -6.03 -19.09 22.88
CA ASN A 34 -6.04 -20.45 21.96
C ASN A 34 -6.64 -20.44 20.50
N ASP A 35 -5.86 -20.84 19.48
CA ASP A 35 -6.16 -21.73 18.30
C ASP A 35 -6.67 -21.12 16.93
N GLY A 36 -5.94 -20.27 16.17
CA GLY A 36 -6.10 -20.07 14.68
C GLY A 36 -4.83 -20.19 13.74
N TYR A 37 -4.91 -20.67 12.47
CA TYR A 37 -3.76 -20.95 11.52
C TYR A 37 -3.20 -19.75 10.67
N PRO A 38 -1.87 -19.67 10.38
CA PRO A 38 -1.15 -18.61 9.58
C PRO A 38 -0.56 -18.74 8.09
N GLU A 39 -1.30 -18.83 7.00
CA GLU A 39 -0.86 -19.40 5.69
C GLU A 39 -0.04 -18.59 4.60
N LYS A 40 0.63 -19.31 3.62
CA LYS A 40 1.10 -18.99 2.18
C LYS A 40 2.05 -17.76 1.95
N PHE A 41 3.22 -17.63 1.24
CA PHE A 41 4.34 -16.60 1.55
C PHE A 41 5.03 -15.49 0.59
N THR A 42 5.73 -14.40 1.10
CA THR A 42 6.44 -13.23 0.34
C THR A 42 7.48 -12.26 1.01
N LYS A 43 8.07 -11.30 0.20
CA LYS A 43 8.88 -10.06 0.54
C LYS A 43 8.45 -8.64 0.10
N VAL A 44 8.74 -7.63 0.93
CA VAL A 44 8.98 -6.21 0.59
C VAL A 44 10.31 -5.63 1.09
N GLU A 45 10.58 -4.38 0.71
CA GLU A 45 11.70 -3.49 1.10
C GLU A 45 11.81 -3.13 2.59
N ASN A 46 10.83 -3.42 3.44
CA ASN A 46 11.13 -3.76 4.82
C ASN A 46 11.19 -5.28 4.96
N GLY A 47 10.04 -5.96 4.95
CA GLY A 47 9.91 -7.34 5.40
C GLY A 47 9.16 -8.29 4.47
N PHE A 48 8.08 -8.90 4.97
CA PHE A 48 7.33 -10.07 4.53
C PHE A 48 5.82 -9.83 4.52
N PHE A 49 5.01 -10.83 4.12
CA PHE A 49 3.58 -10.83 4.43
C PHE A 49 3.08 -12.11 5.15
N PHE A 50 1.77 -12.43 5.35
CA PHE A 50 1.04 -13.48 6.18
C PHE A 50 -0.26 -14.09 5.52
N SER A 51 -1.10 -14.96 6.12
CA SER A 51 -2.40 -15.55 5.60
C SER A 51 -3.15 -16.43 6.63
N SER A 52 -4.30 -17.09 6.39
CA SER A 52 -5.03 -17.72 7.55
C SER A 52 -6.29 -18.58 7.37
N GLU A 53 -6.59 -19.43 8.36
CA GLU A 53 -7.85 -20.22 8.43
C GLU A 53 -9.07 -19.54 9.07
N ASP A 54 -8.92 -18.73 10.13
CA ASP A 54 -10.06 -18.05 10.78
C ASP A 54 -10.31 -16.65 10.17
N ASP A 55 -9.73 -16.39 9.00
CA ASP A 55 -9.57 -15.08 8.38
C ASP A 55 -8.93 -14.07 9.36
N GLN A 56 -7.60 -14.14 9.54
CA GLN A 56 -6.81 -13.00 10.02
C GLN A 56 -5.49 -12.66 9.28
N LEU A 57 -5.01 -11.42 9.50
CA LEU A 57 -4.08 -10.59 8.69
C LEU A 57 -2.98 -9.70 9.39
N TRP A 58 -1.84 -10.25 9.83
CA TRP A 58 -0.78 -9.77 10.79
C TRP A 58 0.36 -8.76 10.28
N PHE A 59 1.65 -8.80 10.74
CA PHE A 59 2.91 -8.06 10.34
C PHE A 59 4.15 -8.38 11.20
N SER A 60 5.40 -8.03 10.79
CA SER A 60 6.68 -8.60 11.34
C SER A 60 8.11 -8.25 10.72
N ASP A 61 9.08 -7.66 11.44
CA ASP A 61 10.54 -7.88 11.27
C ASP A 61 10.97 -9.31 11.63
N GLY A 62 11.98 -9.57 12.45
CA GLY A 62 12.29 -10.91 12.93
C GLY A 62 12.78 -10.99 14.37
N LEU A 63 12.32 -10.06 15.20
CA LEU A 63 12.75 -9.95 16.59
C LEU A 63 11.63 -10.24 17.61
N ILE A 64 11.46 -11.46 18.12
CA ILE A 64 10.57 -11.84 19.26
C ILE A 64 9.47 -10.84 19.67
N GLU A 65 9.77 -9.95 20.63
CA GLU A 65 8.81 -9.06 21.29
C GLU A 65 8.46 -7.88 20.41
N ASN A 66 8.57 -8.07 19.10
CA ASN A 66 8.30 -7.13 18.05
C ASN A 66 6.98 -7.57 17.31
N THR A 67 6.49 -8.82 17.40
CA THR A 67 5.27 -9.31 16.72
C THR A 67 4.01 -8.77 17.46
N TYR A 68 2.96 -8.23 16.80
CA TYR A 68 2.10 -7.09 17.26
C TYR A 68 0.72 -6.83 16.49
N LEU A 69 -0.57 -6.94 16.95
CA LEU A 69 -1.91 -7.00 16.20
C LEU A 69 -2.21 -5.87 15.12
N VAL A 70 -3.20 -5.63 14.16
CA VAL A 70 -4.27 -6.23 13.25
C VAL A 70 -5.80 -5.78 13.29
N LYS A 71 -6.76 -6.61 12.75
CA LYS A 71 -8.24 -6.59 12.27
C LYS A 71 -9.03 -7.85 12.79
N ASP A 72 -10.33 -8.09 12.60
CA ASP A 72 -11.09 -9.39 12.44
C ASP A 72 -12.02 -9.48 11.18
N PHE A 73 -12.08 -10.59 10.40
CA PHE A 73 -13.22 -10.86 9.50
C PHE A 73 -14.22 -11.77 10.20
N GLU A 74 -15.43 -11.25 10.42
CA GLU A 74 -16.51 -12.04 11.02
C GLU A 74 -16.90 -13.21 10.08
N SER A 75 -16.34 -14.40 10.35
CA SER A 75 -16.43 -15.65 9.58
C SER A 75 -17.71 -15.83 8.76
N GLY A 76 -17.55 -16.01 7.44
CA GLY A 76 -18.64 -15.95 6.46
C GLY A 76 -19.26 -17.30 6.08
N THR A 77 -19.33 -17.54 4.76
CA THR A 77 -19.67 -18.86 4.17
C THR A 77 -18.89 -19.18 2.88
N TYR A 78 -17.92 -18.34 2.53
CA TYR A 78 -16.92 -18.50 1.47
C TYR A 78 -15.67 -17.79 1.98
N ASP A 79 -14.98 -18.53 2.82
CA ASP A 79 -13.88 -18.09 3.67
C ASP A 79 -12.55 -18.21 2.87
N ASP A 80 -11.41 -17.94 3.50
CA ASP A 80 -10.07 -17.73 2.92
C ASP A 80 -9.86 -16.29 2.40
N ILE A 81 -8.75 -15.70 2.83
CA ILE A 81 -8.01 -14.68 2.08
C ILE A 81 -7.41 -15.32 0.82
N THR A 82 -6.92 -14.56 -0.15
CA THR A 82 -5.93 -15.09 -1.11
C THR A 82 -5.13 -13.97 -1.76
N SER A 83 -3.98 -14.30 -2.32
CA SER A 83 -3.26 -13.59 -3.38
C SER A 83 -2.56 -12.27 -3.13
N LEU A 84 -2.36 -11.93 -1.87
CA LEU A 84 -1.23 -11.11 -1.44
C LEU A 84 -0.05 -11.20 -2.40
N THR A 85 0.49 -10.07 -2.87
CA THR A 85 1.75 -10.03 -3.64
C THR A 85 2.36 -8.61 -3.51
N PRO A 86 3.70 -8.41 -3.46
CA PRO A 86 4.31 -7.19 -2.86
C PRO A 86 4.85 -6.01 -3.72
N VAL A 87 5.00 -4.75 -3.22
CA VAL A 87 5.08 -3.54 -4.11
C VAL A 87 6.12 -2.51 -3.71
N GLY A 88 7.37 -2.78 -4.12
CA GLY A 88 8.57 -2.27 -3.47
C GLY A 88 8.50 -2.58 -1.97
N ARG A 89 7.78 -1.73 -1.28
CA ARG A 89 7.49 -1.70 0.14
C ARG A 89 6.15 -2.40 0.55
N LYS A 90 5.21 -2.86 -0.34
CA LYS A 90 3.75 -3.22 -0.03
C LYS A 90 3.08 -4.59 -0.38
N VAL A 91 1.74 -4.93 -0.29
CA VAL A 91 1.12 -6.33 -0.55
C VAL A 91 -0.47 -6.74 -0.60
N PHE A 92 -1.09 -7.55 -1.55
CA PHE A 92 -2.59 -7.47 -1.86
C PHE A 92 -3.55 -8.67 -2.35
N PHE A 93 -4.91 -8.78 -2.13
CA PHE A 93 -5.68 -10.02 -1.66
C PHE A 93 -7.27 -10.08 -1.44
N VAL A 94 -8.14 -11.17 -1.33
CA VAL A 94 -9.61 -11.25 -0.77
C VAL A 94 -10.07 -12.45 0.11
N ALA A 95 -10.96 -12.07 1.06
CA ALA A 95 -12.15 -12.66 1.67
C ALA A 95 -13.46 -11.80 1.66
N GLU A 96 -14.58 -12.38 2.10
CA GLU A 96 -15.89 -11.72 2.09
C GLU A 96 -16.21 -11.06 3.45
N ASN A 97 -16.48 -9.75 3.49
CA ASN A 97 -16.88 -9.10 4.76
C ASN A 97 -18.37 -9.38 5.08
N GLY A 98 -18.63 -10.57 5.63
CA GLY A 98 -19.85 -10.95 6.34
C GLY A 98 -21.12 -11.24 5.53
N SER A 99 -21.38 -10.52 4.42
CA SER A 99 -22.53 -10.83 3.54
C SER A 99 -22.45 -10.40 2.07
N ASP A 100 -21.36 -9.75 1.67
CA ASP A 100 -21.17 -9.23 0.31
C ASP A 100 -20.03 -9.96 -0.42
N ASN A 101 -19.89 -9.72 -1.72
CA ASN A 101 -18.90 -10.40 -2.56
C ASN A 101 -17.45 -9.98 -2.24
N ARG A 102 -16.55 -10.82 -2.76
CA ARG A 102 -15.16 -10.56 -3.13
C ARG A 102 -14.93 -9.42 -4.21
N GLU A 103 -14.89 -8.08 -3.94
CA GLU A 103 -14.45 -6.97 -4.91
C GLU A 103 -13.59 -5.68 -4.40
N LEU A 104 -12.31 -5.57 -4.87
CA LEU A 104 -10.99 -4.80 -5.00
C LEU A 104 -9.95 -4.28 -3.90
N TRP A 105 -8.83 -4.92 -3.36
CA TRP A 105 -8.18 -5.05 -1.92
C TRP A 105 -6.62 -4.90 -1.70
N VAL A 106 -6.18 -4.20 -0.57
CA VAL A 106 -5.18 -3.05 -0.41
C VAL A 106 -5.14 -2.29 0.99
N SER A 107 -4.00 -1.71 1.53
CA SER A 107 -3.70 -0.77 2.72
C SER A 107 -2.18 -0.66 3.14
N ASP A 108 -1.68 -0.11 4.29
CA ASP A 108 -0.21 0.04 4.54
C ASP A 108 0.55 -0.31 5.87
N GLY A 109 0.06 -1.08 6.85
CA GLY A 109 0.98 -1.68 7.84
C GLY A 109 0.55 -1.60 9.29
N THR A 110 -0.20 -0.55 9.55
CA THR A 110 -0.85 -0.36 10.81
C THR A 110 -2.27 -0.96 10.74
N GLY A 111 -2.99 -0.92 11.84
CA GLY A 111 -4.31 -1.47 12.10
C GLY A 111 -5.24 -0.39 12.60
N GLU A 112 -4.75 0.84 12.61
CA GLU A 112 -5.53 1.94 12.07
C GLU A 112 -5.66 1.77 10.54
N GLY A 113 -5.31 0.57 10.04
CA GLY A 113 -6.02 -0.36 9.15
C GLY A 113 -6.04 0.08 7.68
N THR A 114 -6.61 -0.45 6.59
CA THR A 114 -7.22 -1.75 6.27
C THR A 114 -8.81 -1.61 6.02
N ILE A 115 -9.44 -1.80 4.78
CA ILE A 115 -10.40 -0.80 4.09
C ILE A 115 -11.68 -0.90 2.98
N GLN A 116 -12.07 -1.79 1.99
CA GLN A 116 -13.27 -1.80 0.91
C GLN A 116 -13.44 -1.33 -0.71
N LEU A 117 -12.54 -1.53 -1.75
CA LEU A 117 -12.35 -1.31 -3.25
C LEU A 117 -13.57 -0.86 -3.99
N THR A 118 -14.45 -1.82 -4.02
CA THR A 118 -15.52 -1.76 -4.93
C THR A 118 -16.56 -2.51 -4.17
N ASP A 119 -17.31 -1.77 -3.35
CA ASP A 119 -18.57 -2.26 -2.84
C ASP A 119 -19.44 -2.67 -4.04
N ARG A 120 -19.43 -3.97 -4.33
CA ARG A 120 -19.98 -4.59 -5.52
C ARG A 120 -20.84 -5.75 -5.11
N ASN A 121 -22.09 -5.39 -4.87
CA ASN A 121 -23.15 -6.32 -4.53
C ASN A 121 -23.61 -7.19 -5.75
N VAL A 122 -22.67 -7.77 -6.51
CA VAL A 122 -22.91 -8.48 -7.78
C VAL A 122 -23.41 -9.89 -7.52
N ASN A 123 -24.71 -10.01 -7.31
CA ASN A 123 -25.43 -11.26 -7.00
C ASN A 123 -25.37 -12.36 -8.11
N TYR A 124 -24.48 -12.28 -9.12
CA TYR A 124 -24.56 -13.08 -10.36
C TYR A 124 -23.25 -13.53 -11.05
N SER A 125 -22.05 -13.23 -10.56
CA SER A 125 -20.78 -13.81 -11.05
C SER A 125 -20.18 -14.78 -10.02
N THR A 126 -19.71 -15.95 -10.47
CA THR A 126 -18.94 -16.92 -9.65
C THR A 126 -17.44 -16.85 -9.89
N GLU A 127 -17.01 -15.86 -10.66
CA GLU A 127 -15.65 -15.43 -10.84
C GLU A 127 -15.63 -14.05 -10.20
N GLY A 128 -15.11 -13.97 -8.97
CA GLY A 128 -14.78 -12.71 -8.28
C GLY A 128 -13.52 -12.16 -8.93
N ILE A 129 -12.43 -12.07 -8.18
CA ILE A 129 -11.17 -11.56 -8.75
C ILE A 129 -10.01 -12.52 -8.61
N TYR A 130 -9.15 -12.46 -9.63
CA TYR A 130 -8.23 -13.52 -9.96
C TYR A 130 -6.98 -12.99 -10.66
N ASN A 131 -5.85 -13.44 -10.11
CA ASN A 131 -4.46 -13.25 -10.49
C ASN A 131 -3.93 -11.81 -10.44
N ILE A 132 -2.70 -11.68 -9.97
CA ILE A 132 -2.10 -10.44 -9.49
C ILE A 132 -0.73 -10.18 -10.11
N ILE A 133 -0.36 -8.92 -10.30
CA ILE A 133 1.05 -8.52 -10.15
C ILE A 133 1.29 -7.01 -9.99
N GLU A 134 2.45 -6.68 -9.40
CA GLU A 134 3.26 -5.46 -9.48
C GLU A 134 3.80 -5.21 -10.91
N TYR A 135 4.16 -3.98 -11.26
CA TYR A 135 5.48 -3.52 -10.79
C TYR A 135 5.61 -2.00 -10.75
N ASN A 136 6.56 -1.56 -9.93
CA ASN A 136 6.99 -0.21 -9.57
C ASN A 136 5.92 0.75 -9.06
N GLY A 137 4.66 0.33 -9.00
CA GLY A 137 3.93 0.70 -7.80
C GLY A 137 2.48 0.28 -7.64
N LYS A 138 1.98 -0.51 -8.59
CA LYS A 138 0.59 -0.51 -9.00
C LYS A 138 0.35 -1.59 -10.08
N VAL A 139 -0.91 -1.96 -10.37
CA VAL A 139 -1.20 -3.42 -10.43
C VAL A 139 -2.49 -4.00 -11.01
N TYR A 140 -2.40 -5.27 -11.42
CA TYR A 140 -3.23 -5.87 -12.46
C TYR A 140 -3.84 -7.23 -12.11
N PHE A 141 -5.08 -7.41 -12.59
CA PHE A 141 -6.04 -8.47 -12.24
C PHE A 141 -7.26 -8.47 -13.16
N GLY A 142 -8.00 -9.57 -13.19
CA GLY A 142 -9.32 -9.62 -13.80
C GLY A 142 -10.45 -9.57 -12.79
N ALA A 143 -11.51 -8.84 -13.13
CA ALA A 143 -12.71 -8.66 -12.31
C ALA A 143 -13.97 -8.44 -13.12
N TYR A 144 -15.11 -8.51 -12.45
CA TYR A 144 -16.40 -8.33 -13.09
C TYR A 144 -16.90 -6.87 -13.03
N SER A 145 -17.53 -6.39 -14.10
CA SER A 145 -18.51 -5.30 -14.02
C SER A 145 -19.81 -5.67 -14.70
N GLU A 146 -20.93 -5.16 -14.18
CA GLU A 146 -22.25 -5.27 -14.84
C GLU A 146 -22.31 -4.58 -16.22
N THR A 147 -21.31 -3.75 -16.58
CA THR A 147 -21.30 -2.97 -17.82
C THR A 147 -20.44 -3.60 -18.91
N TYR A 148 -19.29 -4.18 -18.56
CA TYR A 148 -18.30 -4.66 -19.52
C TYR A 148 -18.00 -6.17 -19.40
N GLY A 149 -18.43 -6.83 -18.32
CA GLY A 149 -18.14 -8.25 -18.07
C GLY A 149 -16.91 -8.48 -17.21
N ASN A 150 -16.36 -9.70 -17.28
CA ASN A 150 -15.10 -10.07 -16.63
C ASN A 150 -13.93 -9.46 -17.37
N GLU A 151 -13.71 -8.17 -17.16
CA GLU A 151 -12.67 -7.41 -17.83
C GLU A 151 -11.38 -7.40 -17.03
N LEU A 152 -10.43 -6.63 -17.53
CA LEU A 152 -9.19 -6.30 -16.86
C LEU A 152 -9.42 -5.07 -16.05
N TRP A 153 -8.78 -5.05 -14.90
CA TRP A 153 -8.91 -4.03 -13.92
C TRP A 153 -7.60 -3.43 -13.49
N VAL A 154 -7.71 -2.47 -12.58
CA VAL A 154 -6.68 -1.61 -12.07
C VAL A 154 -6.90 -1.28 -10.61
N SER A 155 -5.81 -1.18 -9.85
CA SER A 155 -5.73 -0.14 -8.84
C SER A 155 -4.30 0.39 -8.60
N ASP A 156 -4.19 1.44 -7.79
CA ASP A 156 -2.95 2.05 -7.34
C ASP A 156 -2.86 2.52 -5.89
N GLY A 157 -3.92 2.38 -5.13
CA GLY A 157 -3.96 2.95 -3.80
C GLY A 157 -5.07 2.54 -2.89
N THR A 158 -6.33 2.79 -3.24
CA THR A 158 -7.45 3.16 -2.33
C THR A 158 -8.62 3.72 -3.19
N SER A 159 -9.69 4.33 -2.67
CA SER A 159 -11.03 4.20 -3.29
C SER A 159 -11.33 4.83 -4.66
N ILE A 160 -10.71 5.95 -5.04
CA ILE A 160 -10.85 6.50 -6.40
C ILE A 160 -10.11 5.66 -7.48
N GLY A 161 -8.79 5.74 -7.74
CA GLY A 161 -7.97 5.04 -8.74
C GLY A 161 -8.00 3.48 -8.99
N THR A 162 -9.14 2.79 -8.90
CA THR A 162 -9.44 1.33 -8.80
C THR A 162 -10.66 0.63 -9.59
N PHE A 163 -10.59 0.16 -10.87
CA PHE A 163 -11.69 -0.63 -11.56
C PHE A 163 -11.33 -1.24 -12.94
N VAL A 164 -12.26 -1.62 -13.85
CA VAL A 164 -12.03 -1.94 -15.29
C VAL A 164 -11.01 -0.97 -15.87
N LEU A 165 -9.84 -1.50 -16.15
CA LEU A 165 -8.84 -0.79 -16.88
C LEU A 165 -9.38 -0.57 -18.29
N LYS A 166 -9.59 -1.64 -19.07
CA LYS A 166 -10.24 -1.55 -20.38
C LYS A 166 -11.38 -2.54 -20.51
N ASP A 167 -12.47 -2.07 -21.12
CA ASP A 167 -13.40 -2.89 -21.87
C ASP A 167 -12.63 -3.57 -23.03
N ILE A 168 -12.22 -4.79 -22.78
CA ILE A 168 -11.42 -5.59 -23.68
C ILE A 168 -12.29 -6.00 -24.85
N SER A 169 -13.52 -6.40 -24.51
CA SER A 169 -14.44 -7.16 -25.32
C SER A 169 -15.71 -6.39 -25.66
N GLU A 170 -15.79 -5.92 -26.90
CA GLU A 170 -17.03 -5.28 -27.39
C GLU A 170 -18.26 -6.23 -27.41
N SER A 171 -18.15 -7.50 -26.98
CA SER A 171 -19.26 -8.48 -27.03
C SER A 171 -19.34 -9.61 -25.97
N ALA A 172 -18.37 -9.81 -25.08
CA ALA A 172 -18.31 -10.95 -24.14
C ALA A 172 -17.58 -10.60 -22.82
N ASN A 173 -17.51 -11.53 -21.86
CA ASN A 173 -16.48 -11.45 -20.81
C ASN A 173 -15.08 -11.54 -21.45
N SER A 174 -14.08 -10.99 -20.80
CA SER A 174 -12.69 -11.09 -21.21
C SER A 174 -11.74 -11.71 -20.18
N SER A 175 -12.20 -12.51 -19.20
CA SER A 175 -11.44 -13.02 -18.03
C SER A 175 -9.89 -12.95 -18.13
N PRO A 176 -9.29 -11.79 -17.81
CA PRO A 176 -7.86 -11.60 -17.77
C PRO A 176 -7.34 -12.09 -16.43
N LYS A 177 -6.17 -12.66 -16.45
CA LYS A 177 -5.63 -13.44 -15.34
C LYS A 177 -4.11 -13.42 -15.47
N ASP A 178 -3.44 -14.12 -14.56
CA ASP A 178 -2.04 -14.55 -14.60
C ASP A 178 -1.09 -13.46 -15.17
N PHE A 179 -0.43 -12.68 -14.30
CA PHE A 179 0.22 -11.41 -14.64
C PHE A 179 1.72 -11.41 -14.33
N PHE A 180 2.50 -10.51 -14.95
CA PHE A 180 3.94 -10.73 -15.07
C PHE A 180 4.83 -9.59 -15.58
N VAL A 181 6.12 -9.58 -15.20
CA VAL A 181 7.39 -8.87 -15.52
C VAL A 181 8.09 -9.00 -16.92
N PHE A 182 8.26 -7.86 -17.64
CA PHE A 182 8.99 -7.50 -18.89
C PHE A 182 9.48 -6.04 -18.97
N ASN A 183 10.76 -5.89 -19.31
CA ASN A 183 11.40 -4.84 -20.11
C ASN A 183 10.95 -3.38 -19.97
N ASN A 184 10.43 -3.01 -18.81
CA ASN A 184 9.85 -1.72 -18.49
C ASN A 184 8.54 -1.39 -19.17
N LYS A 185 7.82 -2.42 -19.63
CA LYS A 185 6.36 -2.45 -19.74
C LYS A 185 5.84 -3.92 -19.79
N LEU A 186 5.30 -4.42 -18.69
CA LEU A 186 4.90 -5.82 -18.40
C LEU A 186 3.41 -6.26 -18.59
N ILE A 187 2.92 -7.46 -18.24
CA ILE A 187 2.20 -8.41 -19.15
C ILE A 187 1.12 -9.42 -18.49
N PHE A 188 0.13 -10.08 -19.19
CA PHE A 188 -0.99 -11.00 -18.62
C PHE A 188 -1.98 -11.84 -19.60
N LYS A 189 -3.35 -12.05 -19.43
CA LYS A 189 -4.37 -12.76 -20.37
C LYS A 189 -5.57 -11.96 -21.01
N ALA A 190 -6.64 -12.63 -21.57
CA ALA A 190 -8.09 -12.23 -21.61
C ALA A 190 -9.06 -13.12 -22.49
N ILE A 191 -10.36 -12.74 -22.74
CA ILE A 191 -11.48 -13.51 -23.42
C ILE A 191 -12.28 -12.82 -24.60
N THR A 192 -12.45 -13.41 -25.84
CA THR A 192 -12.74 -12.70 -27.15
C THR A 192 -14.18 -12.75 -27.67
N ASP A 193 -14.53 -11.74 -28.48
CA ASP A 193 -15.28 -11.83 -29.76
C ASP A 193 -15.09 -13.11 -30.63
N ASP A 194 -13.87 -13.51 -31.05
CA ASP A 194 -13.63 -14.73 -31.86
C ASP A 194 -13.73 -16.06 -31.06
N ASN A 195 -14.07 -15.93 -29.77
CA ASN A 195 -14.22 -16.90 -28.70
C ASN A 195 -13.09 -17.93 -28.44
N LYS A 196 -11.79 -17.59 -28.61
CA LYS A 196 -10.71 -18.51 -28.21
C LYS A 196 -9.43 -17.80 -27.65
N TYR A 197 -9.00 -18.15 -26.42
CA TYR A 197 -7.92 -17.57 -25.56
C TYR A 197 -6.66 -17.15 -26.37
N ASP A 198 -6.11 -15.96 -26.11
CA ASP A 198 -4.70 -15.59 -26.33
C ASP A 198 -4.26 -14.76 -25.11
N TYR A 199 -3.00 -14.90 -24.75
CA TYR A 199 -2.36 -14.17 -23.66
C TYR A 199 -2.09 -12.69 -24.14
N TRP A 200 -1.76 -11.70 -23.27
CA TRP A 200 -1.60 -10.26 -23.60
C TRP A 200 -0.68 -9.49 -22.59
N SER A 201 -0.85 -8.18 -22.25
CA SER A 201 0.18 -7.10 -22.42
C SER A 201 0.23 -5.64 -21.82
N THR A 202 1.32 -4.88 -21.45
CA THR A 202 1.32 -3.38 -21.04
C THR A 202 2.37 -2.35 -21.62
N ASP A 203 2.11 -0.99 -21.68
CA ASP A 203 2.68 0.24 -21.01
C ASP A 203 1.81 1.04 -19.98
N GLY A 204 0.66 0.52 -19.53
CA GLY A 204 -0.33 1.09 -18.59
C GLY A 204 -1.77 0.60 -18.89
N THR A 205 -2.62 0.94 -19.88
CA THR A 205 -3.17 2.14 -20.62
C THR A 205 -4.12 1.71 -21.80
N GLU A 206 -5.20 2.43 -22.15
CA GLU A 206 -5.99 2.12 -23.39
C GLU A 206 -5.17 2.40 -24.65
N LEU A 207 -4.00 2.99 -24.45
CA LEU A 207 -3.49 3.99 -25.34
C LEU A 207 -2.03 3.68 -25.77
N GLY A 208 -1.40 2.62 -25.27
CA GLY A 208 -0.12 2.09 -25.74
C GLY A 208 -0.21 0.69 -26.36
N THR A 209 -0.86 0.46 -27.52
CA THR A 209 -1.74 -0.73 -27.70
C THR A 209 -2.21 -1.16 -29.13
N VAL A 210 -1.44 -1.85 -30.02
CA VAL A 210 -1.94 -2.23 -31.40
C VAL A 210 -1.54 -3.59 -32.04
N LEU A 211 -1.68 -4.73 -31.35
CA LEU A 211 -1.56 -6.18 -31.71
C LEU A 211 -0.62 -6.65 -32.81
N LEU A 212 -0.01 -7.78 -32.48
CA LEU A 212 1.10 -8.29 -33.21
C LEU A 212 0.76 -9.29 -34.29
N LYS A 213 -0.27 -10.12 -34.04
CA LYS A 213 -0.79 -11.13 -34.96
C LYS A 213 -1.91 -11.93 -34.29
N ASN A 214 -3.16 -11.89 -34.74
CA ASN A 214 -4.03 -13.04 -34.49
C ASN A 214 -3.57 -14.20 -35.39
N PHE A 215 -3.46 -15.39 -34.81
CA PHE A 215 -2.70 -16.51 -35.39
C PHE A 215 -3.57 -17.61 -35.95
N GLN A 216 -4.75 -17.77 -35.36
CA GLN A 216 -5.80 -18.64 -35.84
C GLN A 216 -7.10 -17.85 -35.86
N GLU A 217 -7.13 -16.88 -36.79
CA GLU A 217 -8.32 -16.14 -37.22
C GLU A 217 -9.49 -17.06 -37.69
N ASP A 218 -9.27 -18.37 -37.83
CA ASP A 218 -10.12 -19.33 -38.56
C ASP A 218 -10.41 -20.68 -37.83
N SER A 219 -10.06 -20.85 -36.53
CA SER A 219 -10.12 -22.16 -35.81
C SER A 219 -10.91 -22.12 -34.47
N ILE A 220 -10.80 -23.10 -33.54
CA ILE A 220 -11.74 -23.31 -32.40
C ILE A 220 -11.21 -24.02 -31.10
N TYR A 221 -9.91 -24.03 -30.77
CA TYR A 221 -9.30 -25.03 -29.84
C TYR A 221 -8.42 -24.51 -28.70
N GLY A 222 -7.42 -25.31 -28.25
CA GLY A 222 -6.30 -24.92 -27.40
C GLY A 222 -5.03 -24.47 -28.13
N ALA A 223 -4.32 -23.51 -27.50
CA ALA A 223 -3.27 -22.63 -28.01
C ALA A 223 -2.16 -22.33 -26.98
N VAL A 224 -1.98 -21.03 -26.71
CA VAL A 224 -0.88 -20.27 -26.14
C VAL A 224 -0.42 -20.63 -24.73
N SER A 225 -1.13 -21.56 -24.04
CA SER A 225 -0.82 -22.22 -22.73
C SER A 225 -0.57 -21.36 -21.50
N GLU A 226 -0.50 -21.95 -20.30
CA GLU A 226 0.04 -21.43 -19.02
C GLU A 226 1.55 -20.99 -19.06
N GLY A 227 2.09 -20.33 -17.99
CA GLY A 227 3.07 -19.17 -17.80
C GLY A 227 4.50 -18.85 -18.38
N GLN A 228 5.43 -18.22 -17.59
CA GLN A 228 6.54 -17.22 -17.94
C GLN A 228 8.08 -17.45 -17.76
N VAL A 229 9.05 -16.99 -18.65
CA VAL A 229 10.55 -16.67 -18.56
C VAL A 229 11.34 -16.02 -19.82
N ILE A 230 11.67 -14.69 -19.83
CA ILE A 230 12.51 -13.70 -20.64
C ILE A 230 14.06 -14.04 -20.32
N TYR A 231 15.10 -13.22 -20.67
CA TYR A 231 16.63 -13.14 -20.39
C TYR A 231 17.63 -12.56 -21.53
N ASN A 232 17.96 -11.28 -21.81
CA ASN A 232 18.82 -10.79 -22.98
C ASN A 232 18.21 -10.54 -24.45
N GLY A 233 16.91 -10.31 -24.64
CA GLY A 233 16.22 -9.51 -25.71
C GLY A 233 14.67 -9.18 -25.75
N ASN A 234 13.68 -9.97 -25.21
CA ASN A 234 12.44 -10.64 -25.78
C ASN A 234 11.56 -11.71 -24.91
N PHE A 235 10.44 -12.32 -25.43
CA PHE A 235 9.19 -13.09 -24.76
C PHE A 235 9.24 -14.54 -25.56
N TYR A 236 9.26 -15.83 -25.04
CA TYR A 236 8.97 -17.16 -25.80
C TYR A 236 8.17 -18.38 -25.20
N PHE A 237 7.36 -19.08 -25.99
CA PHE A 237 6.59 -20.35 -25.94
C PHE A 237 6.77 -20.94 -27.38
N PHE A 238 5.96 -21.92 -27.77
CA PHE A 238 5.90 -22.58 -29.09
C PHE A 238 4.35 -22.81 -29.36
N ALA A 239 3.73 -22.48 -30.52
CA ALA A 239 2.30 -22.29 -30.92
C ALA A 239 1.66 -22.98 -32.13
N ASN A 240 0.47 -23.52 -31.94
CA ASN A 240 -0.40 -24.16 -32.93
C ASN A 240 -1.15 -23.13 -33.78
N ASN A 241 -0.41 -22.20 -34.34
CA ASN A 241 -0.71 -21.35 -35.49
C ASN A 241 -1.67 -21.84 -36.61
N GLY A 242 -2.19 -23.08 -36.59
CA GLY A 242 -3.09 -23.69 -37.56
C GLY A 242 -2.45 -24.75 -38.47
N VAL A 243 -1.12 -24.77 -38.61
CA VAL A 243 -0.37 -25.72 -39.47
C VAL A 243 0.72 -26.46 -38.73
N THR A 244 1.16 -26.04 -37.53
CA THR A 244 2.42 -26.53 -36.95
C THR A 244 2.43 -26.83 -35.46
N GLY A 245 1.25 -26.99 -34.84
CA GLY A 245 1.17 -27.42 -33.45
C GLY A 245 1.87 -26.41 -32.56
N TYR A 246 1.89 -26.56 -31.24
CA TYR A 246 2.60 -25.66 -30.36
C TYR A 246 4.12 -25.58 -30.78
N GLU A 247 4.54 -24.72 -31.78
CA GLU A 247 5.93 -24.31 -32.17
C GLU A 247 6.36 -22.75 -32.40
N LEU A 248 7.64 -22.31 -32.57
CA LEU A 248 8.25 -20.94 -32.23
C LEU A 248 8.27 -19.61 -33.12
N TRP A 249 7.95 -18.38 -32.62
CA TRP A 249 8.10 -17.00 -33.26
C TRP A 249 9.53 -16.47 -32.96
N LYS A 250 9.76 -15.17 -32.59
CA LYS A 250 10.96 -14.42 -32.04
C LYS A 250 10.66 -12.93 -31.57
N SER A 251 10.45 -12.54 -30.27
CA SER A 251 9.83 -11.23 -29.81
C SER A 251 10.55 -10.39 -28.75
N ASP A 252 11.45 -9.55 -29.20
CA ASP A 252 12.09 -8.42 -28.51
C ASP A 252 11.34 -7.51 -27.52
N GLY A 253 10.10 -7.15 -27.82
CA GLY A 253 9.59 -5.88 -27.30
C GLY A 253 8.77 -5.05 -28.27
N THR A 254 8.60 -5.49 -29.51
CA THR A 254 8.17 -4.64 -30.62
C THR A 254 7.20 -5.18 -31.75
N THR A 255 6.75 -6.43 -31.96
CA THR A 255 5.70 -6.86 -32.97
C THR A 255 6.01 -7.10 -34.46
N GLN A 256 6.54 -6.16 -35.21
CA GLN A 256 6.41 -6.20 -36.69
C GLN A 256 6.80 -7.49 -37.52
N GLY A 257 8.07 -7.75 -37.81
CA GLY A 257 8.59 -8.11 -39.15
C GLY A 257 8.81 -9.60 -39.44
N THR A 258 7.89 -10.43 -38.99
CA THR A 258 8.22 -11.48 -38.02
C THR A 258 8.85 -12.80 -38.48
N GLN A 259 9.49 -13.46 -37.51
CA GLN A 259 10.41 -14.58 -37.68
C GLN A 259 10.16 -15.71 -36.65
N LEU A 260 10.44 -16.93 -37.11
CA LEU A 260 10.46 -18.19 -36.40
C LEU A 260 11.82 -18.31 -35.77
N PHE A 261 11.97 -19.22 -34.82
CA PHE A 261 13.31 -19.73 -34.56
C PHE A 261 13.44 -21.23 -34.73
N LYS A 262 12.57 -22.05 -34.14
CA LYS A 262 12.68 -23.49 -34.32
C LYS A 262 11.31 -24.17 -34.39
N GLU A 263 11.20 -24.98 -35.42
CA GLU A 263 10.35 -26.15 -35.50
C GLU A 263 11.17 -27.33 -35.00
N ILE A 264 10.53 -28.36 -34.46
CA ILE A 264 11.27 -29.51 -33.97
C ILE A 264 10.61 -30.84 -34.23
N TYR A 265 9.39 -31.08 -33.74
CA TYR A 265 8.70 -32.29 -34.17
C TYR A 265 7.96 -31.92 -35.45
N PRO A 266 8.44 -32.30 -36.66
CA PRO A 266 8.27 -31.40 -37.80
C PRO A 266 6.86 -31.39 -38.44
N GLY A 267 5.95 -30.56 -37.94
CA GLY A 267 4.54 -30.50 -38.38
C GLY A 267 3.58 -29.87 -37.37
N ASN A 268 2.28 -29.95 -37.65
CA ASN A 268 1.09 -29.55 -36.85
C ASN A 268 0.92 -30.14 -35.45
N TYR A 269 1.97 -30.70 -34.86
CA TYR A 269 1.88 -31.86 -33.97
C TYR A 269 1.18 -31.54 -32.59
N ASN A 270 0.50 -32.48 -31.88
CA ASN A 270 -0.35 -32.38 -30.63
C ASN A 270 0.13 -33.08 -29.27
N SER A 271 1.06 -32.55 -28.42
CA SER A 271 1.65 -33.15 -27.16
C SER A 271 2.71 -32.34 -26.28
N SER A 272 2.72 -30.98 -26.16
CA SER A 272 3.02 -30.22 -24.91
C SER A 272 2.31 -28.87 -24.94
N ASN A 273 1.18 -28.76 -24.24
CA ASN A 273 0.55 -27.45 -24.04
C ASN A 273 1.48 -26.55 -23.27
N SER A 274 2.07 -26.99 -22.16
CA SER A 274 2.73 -26.09 -21.25
C SER A 274 4.24 -26.44 -20.95
N MET A 275 5.09 -25.61 -20.29
CA MET A 275 6.59 -25.74 -20.19
C MET A 275 7.28 -24.83 -19.13
N ASN A 276 8.50 -24.26 -19.24
CA ASN A 276 9.37 -23.79 -18.11
C ASN A 276 10.82 -23.48 -18.55
N GLY A 277 11.48 -22.61 -17.78
CA GLY A 277 12.79 -21.93 -17.79
C GLY A 277 12.82 -21.08 -16.50
N LEU A 278 13.76 -20.31 -15.92
CA LEU A 278 15.18 -20.32 -15.49
C LEU A 278 16.35 -19.94 -16.33
N ILE A 279 17.37 -19.47 -15.62
CA ILE A 279 18.48 -18.59 -15.94
C ILE A 279 19.47 -18.74 -14.78
N VAL A 280 20.71 -19.10 -15.03
CA VAL A 280 21.81 -19.37 -14.10
C VAL A 280 23.11 -19.72 -14.91
N ASN A 281 24.30 -19.30 -14.54
CA ASN A 281 25.58 -19.63 -15.19
C ASN A 281 25.82 -19.10 -16.63
N ASN A 282 25.00 -19.42 -17.66
CA ASN A 282 24.89 -18.65 -18.94
C ASN A 282 23.84 -19.08 -20.06
N LYS A 283 23.02 -20.16 -20.14
CA LYS A 283 21.84 -20.26 -21.11
C LYS A 283 20.81 -21.41 -20.81
N LEU A 284 19.61 -21.58 -21.44
CA LEU A 284 18.25 -22.09 -20.93
C LEU A 284 17.57 -23.49 -21.16
N LEU A 285 16.74 -23.90 -20.19
CA LEU A 285 16.34 -25.25 -19.82
C LEU A 285 14.81 -25.39 -19.61
N PHE A 286 14.19 -26.58 -19.76
CA PHE A 286 12.76 -26.69 -20.19
C PHE A 286 12.05 -28.05 -20.03
N PHE A 287 10.77 -28.27 -20.45
CA PHE A 287 10.28 -29.58 -20.97
C PHE A 287 9.50 -29.50 -22.30
N ALA A 288 9.54 -30.56 -23.17
CA ALA A 288 9.17 -30.42 -24.60
C ALA A 288 9.08 -31.59 -25.66
N ASN A 289 8.10 -31.82 -26.55
CA ASN A 289 8.08 -33.03 -27.43
C ASN A 289 8.94 -33.16 -28.77
N ASP A 290 10.10 -33.87 -28.90
CA ASP A 290 10.75 -34.15 -30.24
C ASP A 290 10.05 -35.22 -31.10
N GLY A 291 9.29 -36.11 -30.48
CA GLY A 291 8.71 -37.28 -31.15
C GLY A 291 9.69 -38.39 -31.59
N VAL A 292 11.00 -38.26 -31.33
CA VAL A 292 12.00 -39.35 -31.49
C VAL A 292 12.17 -40.09 -30.17
N ASN A 293 12.56 -39.32 -29.16
CA ASN A 293 12.66 -39.77 -27.80
C ASN A 293 11.31 -39.48 -27.10
N GLY A 294 10.60 -38.41 -27.45
CA GLY A 294 9.30 -38.06 -26.85
C GLY A 294 9.28 -36.62 -26.35
N ASN A 295 9.40 -36.35 -25.03
CA ASN A 295 9.51 -35.06 -24.28
C ASN A 295 10.41 -34.84 -22.90
N GLU A 296 11.58 -35.45 -22.43
CA GLU A 296 12.68 -35.25 -21.33
C GLU A 296 13.96 -34.40 -21.59
N LEU A 297 14.51 -33.80 -20.53
CA LEU A 297 15.60 -32.85 -20.40
C LEU A 297 16.36 -32.21 -21.62
N TRP A 298 16.14 -30.93 -22.00
CA TRP A 298 16.81 -30.13 -23.10
C TRP A 298 17.33 -28.73 -22.78
N LYS A 299 18.19 -28.22 -23.67
CA LYS A 299 18.89 -26.97 -23.56
C LYS A 299 18.94 -26.11 -24.82
N THR A 300 18.99 -24.78 -24.73
CA THR A 300 19.48 -23.90 -25.82
C THR A 300 20.18 -22.63 -25.39
N ASP A 301 20.81 -21.96 -26.36
CA ASP A 301 22.00 -21.13 -26.21
C ASP A 301 21.79 -19.62 -26.44
N GLY A 302 20.61 -19.28 -26.94
CA GLY A 302 20.40 -18.13 -27.80
C GLY A 302 20.11 -18.62 -29.23
N THR A 303 21.03 -19.36 -29.82
CA THR A 303 20.95 -19.77 -31.23
C THR A 303 20.31 -21.14 -31.46
N THR A 304 19.85 -21.39 -32.69
CA THR A 304 19.14 -22.63 -33.09
C THR A 304 20.03 -23.86 -32.98
N GLU A 305 21.33 -23.62 -32.84
CA GLU A 305 22.40 -24.59 -33.06
C GLU A 305 22.83 -25.25 -31.75
N GLY A 306 22.93 -24.50 -30.65
CA GLY A 306 23.13 -25.05 -29.31
C GLY A 306 21.85 -25.62 -28.68
N THR A 307 20.72 -25.53 -29.39
CA THR A 307 19.51 -26.29 -29.08
C THR A 307 19.73 -27.80 -29.16
N SER A 308 19.82 -28.43 -27.99
CA SER A 308 20.29 -29.81 -27.80
C SER A 308 19.73 -30.50 -26.56
N LEU A 309 19.67 -31.83 -26.56
CA LEU A 309 19.33 -32.65 -25.39
C LEU A 309 20.30 -32.32 -24.26
N PHE A 310 19.78 -32.29 -23.04
CA PHE A 310 20.60 -32.24 -21.84
C PHE A 310 20.78 -33.61 -21.21
N LYS A 311 19.70 -34.34 -20.86
CA LYS A 311 19.76 -35.73 -20.37
C LYS A 311 18.49 -36.46 -20.80
N ASP A 312 18.63 -37.54 -21.55
CA ASP A 312 17.52 -38.49 -21.67
C ASP A 312 17.28 -39.09 -20.28
N LEU A 313 16.16 -38.77 -19.62
CA LEU A 313 15.84 -39.38 -18.33
C LEU A 313 15.37 -40.81 -18.53
N ASN A 314 14.15 -41.02 -19.05
CA ASN A 314 13.55 -42.33 -19.33
C ASN A 314 14.05 -42.91 -20.67
N PRO A 315 15.12 -43.73 -20.68
CA PRO A 315 15.98 -43.81 -21.84
C PRO A 315 15.33 -44.48 -23.05
N GLY A 316 15.16 -43.72 -24.12
CA GLY A 316 14.52 -44.19 -25.35
C GLY A 316 13.31 -43.36 -25.74
N SER A 317 12.14 -43.99 -25.87
CA SER A 317 10.90 -43.32 -26.32
C SER A 317 9.86 -43.13 -25.20
N GLY A 318 10.31 -43.07 -23.94
CA GLY A 318 9.50 -43.31 -22.75
C GLY A 318 9.24 -42.04 -21.95
N SER A 319 8.03 -41.93 -21.36
CA SER A 319 7.70 -40.76 -20.57
C SER A 319 8.29 -40.82 -19.17
N GLY A 320 9.31 -40.03 -18.99
CA GLY A 320 10.11 -39.80 -17.80
C GLY A 320 9.65 -38.63 -16.97
N ILE A 321 8.36 -38.27 -17.01
CA ILE A 321 7.63 -37.27 -16.20
C ILE A 321 6.14 -37.62 -16.24
N GLN A 322 5.34 -37.01 -15.36
CA GLN A 322 3.87 -36.98 -15.34
C GLN A 322 3.36 -35.54 -15.11
N TYR A 323 2.07 -35.37 -14.82
CA TYR A 323 1.13 -34.35 -15.33
C TYR A 323 0.84 -33.11 -14.40
N ASN A 324 0.42 -31.92 -14.90
CA ASN A 324 0.00 -30.55 -14.35
C ASN A 324 0.83 -29.83 -13.28
N GLY A 325 1.19 -28.57 -13.50
CA GLY A 325 1.91 -27.72 -12.53
C GLY A 325 3.39 -27.51 -12.85
N ILE A 326 4.28 -27.69 -11.86
CA ILE A 326 5.35 -26.71 -11.58
C ILE A 326 6.78 -27.31 -11.37
N LEU A 327 7.78 -26.53 -10.94
CA LEU A 327 9.18 -26.75 -10.43
C LEU A 327 9.63 -25.41 -9.81
N HIS A 328 10.75 -25.37 -9.07
CA HIS A 328 10.98 -24.28 -8.09
C HIS A 328 12.44 -23.79 -7.74
N LEU A 329 13.19 -23.20 -8.69
CA LEU A 329 14.13 -22.04 -8.48
C LEU A 329 15.19 -21.96 -7.37
N VAL A 330 16.12 -22.87 -7.05
CA VAL A 330 16.83 -22.61 -5.77
C VAL A 330 18.15 -23.32 -5.40
N GLY A 331 19.12 -22.59 -4.86
CA GLY A 331 20.14 -23.09 -3.94
C GLY A 331 21.40 -22.24 -4.01
N ASP A 332 22.01 -21.95 -5.15
CA ASP A 332 21.58 -21.97 -6.54
C ASP A 332 21.18 -23.28 -7.23
N LEU A 333 20.94 -24.39 -6.48
CA LEU A 333 20.32 -25.69 -6.86
C LEU A 333 18.95 -25.54 -7.48
N ILE A 334 18.26 -26.66 -7.79
CA ILE A 334 17.10 -26.54 -8.69
C ILE A 334 16.24 -27.85 -8.79
N TYR A 335 15.33 -28.16 -7.81
CA TYR A 335 14.59 -29.41 -7.42
C TYR A 335 13.32 -29.96 -8.18
N PHE A 336 13.02 -31.30 -8.15
CA PHE A 336 11.86 -32.01 -8.82
C PHE A 336 11.45 -33.54 -8.71
N THR A 337 10.42 -33.93 -9.52
CA THR A 337 9.58 -35.18 -9.66
C THR A 337 9.76 -36.21 -10.80
N ALA A 338 10.64 -36.14 -11.80
CA ALA A 338 10.49 -36.80 -13.13
C ALA A 338 9.95 -38.27 -13.35
N SER A 339 10.75 -39.18 -13.94
CA SER A 339 10.66 -40.66 -14.12
C SER A 339 11.84 -41.20 -14.99
N ASP A 340 12.39 -42.40 -14.71
CA ASP A 340 13.04 -43.27 -15.74
C ASP A 340 12.40 -44.65 -15.94
N GLY A 341 11.23 -44.87 -15.32
CA GLY A 341 10.24 -45.85 -15.81
C GLY A 341 10.29 -47.31 -15.30
N ALA A 342 10.96 -47.64 -14.20
CA ALA A 342 11.06 -49.02 -13.64
C ALA A 342 11.24 -49.16 -12.09
N GLU A 343 10.43 -48.47 -11.28
CA GLU A 343 10.26 -48.57 -9.80
C GLU A 343 11.11 -47.67 -8.84
N GLN A 344 11.84 -46.63 -9.29
CA GLN A 344 12.36 -45.54 -8.41
C GLN A 344 11.71 -44.20 -8.74
N SER A 345 10.60 -43.85 -8.10
CA SER A 345 9.99 -42.51 -8.22
C SER A 345 10.00 -41.77 -6.91
N GLY A 346 11.19 -41.67 -6.37
CA GLY A 346 11.39 -41.00 -5.11
C GLY A 346 11.35 -39.50 -5.23
N LEU A 347 12.51 -38.89 -5.42
CA LEU A 347 12.69 -37.45 -5.33
C LEU A 347 14.19 -37.14 -5.53
N TRP A 348 14.57 -35.99 -6.10
CA TRP A 348 15.84 -35.91 -6.85
C TRP A 348 16.86 -34.83 -6.53
N VAL A 349 18.09 -34.94 -7.06
CA VAL A 349 19.03 -33.81 -7.15
C VAL A 349 20.00 -33.76 -8.37
N THR A 350 20.78 -32.67 -8.46
CA THR A 350 21.90 -32.29 -9.36
C THR A 350 22.54 -30.94 -9.04
N ASP A 351 23.56 -30.66 -9.84
CA ASP A 351 24.69 -29.76 -9.70
C ASP A 351 24.81 -28.91 -10.99
N GLY A 352 23.71 -28.75 -11.72
CA GLY A 352 23.68 -28.05 -12.98
C GLY A 352 24.25 -28.97 -14.04
N THR A 353 25.52 -29.27 -13.95
CA THR A 353 26.14 -30.21 -14.87
C THR A 353 25.34 -31.53 -14.91
N GLU A 354 25.41 -32.24 -16.04
CA GLU A 354 24.74 -33.53 -16.24
C GLU A 354 25.23 -34.60 -15.24
N GLN A 355 26.29 -34.30 -14.48
CA GLN A 355 26.95 -35.20 -13.53
C GLN A 355 26.35 -35.11 -12.13
N GLY A 356 25.87 -33.96 -11.72
CA GLY A 356 25.10 -33.86 -10.49
C GLY A 356 23.85 -34.73 -10.54
N THR A 357 23.36 -35.11 -11.73
CA THR A 357 22.03 -35.71 -11.96
C THR A 357 21.86 -37.04 -11.26
N ILE A 358 21.48 -37.00 -9.97
CA ILE A 358 21.45 -38.12 -9.01
C ILE A 358 20.19 -38.15 -8.12
N PHE A 359 19.74 -39.36 -7.77
CA PHE A 359 18.55 -39.64 -6.96
C PHE A 359 18.71 -39.29 -5.49
N LEU A 360 17.65 -38.78 -4.84
CA LEU A 360 17.63 -38.67 -3.38
C LEU A 360 16.63 -39.57 -2.61
N ASN A 361 15.29 -39.53 -2.82
CA ASN A 361 14.41 -40.27 -1.89
C ASN A 361 12.98 -40.73 -2.31
N SER A 362 12.71 -42.03 -2.13
CA SER A 362 11.52 -42.86 -2.43
C SER A 362 10.05 -42.41 -2.16
N ALA A 363 9.73 -41.31 -1.47
CA ALA A 363 8.33 -41.01 -1.09
C ALA A 363 7.42 -40.57 -2.27
N THR A 364 6.09 -40.45 -2.08
CA THR A 364 5.13 -39.93 -3.09
C THR A 364 4.57 -38.54 -2.69
N PRO A 365 5.07 -37.41 -3.23
CA PRO A 365 5.11 -36.16 -2.46
C PRO A 365 4.87 -34.76 -3.16
N GLN A 366 3.88 -33.87 -2.82
CA GLN A 366 3.52 -32.59 -3.52
C GLN A 366 3.38 -31.21 -2.73
N ILE A 367 4.05 -30.09 -3.12
CA ILE A 367 4.57 -28.91 -2.32
C ILE A 367 3.99 -27.46 -2.73
N LEU A 368 4.53 -26.23 -2.35
CA LEU A 368 4.17 -24.79 -2.80
C LEU A 368 5.26 -23.63 -3.13
N GLU A 369 5.52 -22.43 -2.49
CA GLU A 369 6.54 -21.31 -2.83
C GLU A 369 7.66 -20.98 -1.72
N GLY A 370 8.93 -20.43 -1.84
CA GLY A 370 10.01 -20.46 -0.75
C GLY A 370 11.63 -20.32 -0.77
N ASN A 371 12.34 -19.99 0.39
CA ASN A 371 13.78 -19.61 0.87
C ASN A 371 14.60 -20.33 2.10
N VAL A 372 15.59 -19.74 2.90
CA VAL A 372 16.65 -20.39 3.83
C VAL A 372 16.99 -19.90 5.26
N ALA A 373 17.29 -20.80 6.21
CA ALA A 373 18.02 -20.41 7.43
C ALA A 373 19.54 -20.67 7.28
N GLY A 374 20.37 -19.61 7.24
CA GLY A 374 21.82 -19.70 7.03
C GLY A 374 22.25 -20.30 5.68
N THR A 375 22.69 -21.56 5.62
CA THR A 375 22.74 -22.28 4.32
C THR A 375 21.42 -23.00 4.08
N HIS A 376 20.75 -23.52 5.08
CA HIS A 376 19.88 -24.67 4.86
C HIS A 376 18.41 -24.27 4.65
N ALA A 377 17.68 -24.94 3.76
CA ALA A 377 16.31 -24.52 3.47
C ALA A 377 15.20 -25.32 4.14
N VAL A 378 14.25 -25.92 3.38
CA VAL A 378 12.82 -26.06 3.79
C VAL A 378 11.93 -26.93 2.82
N TYR A 379 10.87 -27.70 3.20
CA TYR A 379 9.61 -27.97 2.38
C TYR A 379 8.37 -28.78 2.91
N PHE A 380 7.13 -28.25 2.69
CA PHE A 380 4.25 -28.80 2.67
C PHE A 380 3.26 -28.75 1.42
N ALA A 381 2.68 -29.86 0.98
CA ALA A 381 3.03 -31.25 1.16
C ALA A 381 3.09 -31.92 2.53
N TYR A 382 3.38 -33.21 2.50
CA TYR A 382 2.82 -34.09 3.49
C TYR A 382 3.87 -35.05 4.02
N ASN A 383 3.45 -36.20 4.52
CA ASN A 383 4.27 -37.38 4.75
C ASN A 383 3.68 -38.57 3.97
N GLU A 384 4.12 -39.80 4.22
CA GLU A 384 3.55 -41.01 3.58
C GLU A 384 2.04 -41.21 3.90
N ASN A 385 1.45 -40.41 4.81
CA ASN A 385 0.05 -40.48 5.23
C ASN A 385 -0.81 -39.29 4.76
N TYR A 386 -0.29 -38.40 3.91
CA TYR A 386 -0.96 -37.14 3.49
C TYR A 386 -1.22 -36.13 4.64
N LYS A 387 -0.40 -36.11 5.71
CA LYS A 387 -0.37 -35.01 6.71
C LYS A 387 0.76 -34.04 6.42
N SER A 388 0.47 -32.75 6.44
CA SER A 388 1.44 -31.67 6.52
C SER A 388 2.32 -31.84 7.76
N ALA A 389 3.60 -32.16 7.56
CA ALA A 389 4.64 -32.53 8.55
C ALA A 389 6.06 -32.38 7.99
N LEU A 390 7.23 -32.05 8.75
CA LEU A 390 8.72 -31.49 8.68
C LEU A 390 10.15 -32.22 8.39
N TRP A 391 10.98 -32.09 7.31
CA TRP A 391 12.26 -32.87 6.97
C TRP A 391 13.56 -31.93 7.05
N LYS A 392 14.89 -32.25 6.82
CA LYS A 392 16.05 -31.24 6.84
C LYS A 392 17.57 -31.40 6.30
N SER A 393 18.21 -30.56 5.41
CA SER A 393 19.44 -30.87 4.53
C SER A 393 20.29 -29.70 3.86
N ASP A 394 21.09 -29.98 2.77
CA ASP A 394 21.60 -29.05 1.69
C ASP A 394 21.45 -29.54 0.26
N GLY A 395 21.78 -30.78 -0.06
CA GLY A 395 21.84 -31.15 -1.47
C GLY A 395 21.83 -32.64 -1.80
N THR A 396 21.95 -33.54 -0.82
CA THR A 396 22.36 -34.92 -1.09
C THR A 396 21.61 -35.92 -0.23
N PRO A 397 21.50 -37.21 -0.65
CA PRO A 397 20.47 -38.12 -0.18
C PRO A 397 20.48 -38.48 1.31
N ASN A 398 21.49 -38.03 2.07
CA ASN A 398 21.63 -38.30 3.49
C ASN A 398 21.75 -37.00 4.31
N GLY A 399 21.08 -35.93 3.88
CA GLY A 399 20.60 -34.84 4.74
C GLY A 399 19.74 -35.28 5.92
N THR A 400 19.99 -36.42 6.59
CA THR A 400 18.89 -37.27 7.06
C THR A 400 18.89 -37.53 8.57
N ASN A 401 18.57 -36.48 9.35
CA ASN A 401 18.55 -36.55 10.81
C ASN A 401 17.41 -35.73 11.47
N VAL A 402 16.21 -35.71 10.86
CA VAL A 402 14.89 -35.59 11.54
C VAL A 402 14.41 -34.16 11.97
N ILE A 403 13.46 -33.52 11.24
CA ILE A 403 12.38 -32.66 11.81
C ILE A 403 10.97 -33.31 11.76
N SER A 404 9.73 -32.77 12.09
CA SER A 404 8.44 -33.42 12.64
C SER A 404 6.97 -33.52 12.08
N GLU A 405 5.97 -33.93 12.90
CA GLU A 405 4.71 -34.60 12.52
C GLU A 405 3.41 -34.36 13.36
N ASP A 406 3.43 -33.71 14.53
CA ASP A 406 2.23 -33.38 15.32
C ASP A 406 1.54 -32.06 14.92
N VAL A 407 2.29 -31.12 14.36
CA VAL A 407 1.96 -29.70 14.36
C VAL A 407 1.77 -29.09 12.92
N GLU A 408 0.65 -29.49 12.33
CA GLU A 408 0.28 -29.48 10.90
C GLU A 408 0.02 -28.08 10.31
N VAL A 409 -0.22 -28.01 9.00
CA VAL A 409 -0.96 -26.90 8.38
C VAL A 409 -2.22 -27.41 7.73
N THR A 410 -3.34 -26.73 7.97
CA THR A 410 -4.48 -26.76 7.05
C THR A 410 -4.75 -25.37 6.50
N ASN A 411 -5.50 -25.39 5.40
CA ASN A 411 -5.51 -24.45 4.29
C ASN A 411 -4.13 -24.11 3.66
N ILE A 412 -4.14 -24.14 2.32
CA ILE A 412 -2.97 -24.04 1.44
C ILE A 412 -3.43 -23.47 0.09
N SER A 413 -2.93 -22.29 -0.27
CA SER A 413 -2.87 -21.77 -1.64
C SER A 413 -1.57 -20.96 -1.76
N VAL A 414 -1.22 -20.37 -2.91
CA VAL A 414 0.18 -19.89 -3.18
C VAL A 414 0.39 -18.41 -2.83
N SER A 415 -0.57 -17.85 -2.11
CA SER A 415 -1.13 -16.58 -2.57
C SER A 415 -1.41 -15.61 -1.46
N GLU A 416 -1.85 -16.03 -0.27
CA GLU A 416 -1.56 -15.21 0.90
C GLU A 416 -0.05 -15.11 1.11
N GLN A 417 0.47 -14.34 2.10
CA GLN A 417 1.91 -14.04 2.14
C GLN A 417 2.88 -14.30 3.33
N GLY A 418 2.53 -15.11 4.33
CA GLY A 418 3.10 -16.39 4.92
C GLY A 418 5.66 -17.38 6.10
N PHE A 419 6.81 -16.73 6.44
CA PHE A 419 8.08 -17.07 5.83
C PHE A 419 8.28 -16.00 4.75
N LEU A 420 8.55 -14.81 5.18
CA LEU A 420 9.96 -14.47 5.06
C LEU A 420 10.44 -14.44 6.51
N ALA A 421 11.48 -13.75 7.00
CA ALA A 421 12.90 -13.98 6.85
C ALA A 421 13.81 -12.98 7.56
N TYR A 422 13.33 -11.90 8.17
CA TYR A 422 14.25 -10.92 8.75
C TYR A 422 15.20 -11.57 9.72
N GLY A 423 16.50 -11.41 9.52
CA GLY A 423 17.43 -11.91 10.51
C GLY A 423 17.34 -13.43 10.66
N ASP A 424 18.05 -13.95 11.65
CA ASP A 424 18.33 -15.39 11.76
C ASP A 424 17.12 -16.21 12.21
N ARG A 425 15.94 -15.59 12.34
CA ARG A 425 14.85 -16.04 13.21
C ARG A 425 13.75 -16.75 12.40
N ILE A 426 12.53 -17.02 12.91
CA ILE A 426 11.36 -17.29 12.03
C ILE A 426 10.07 -16.65 12.56
N PHE A 427 9.05 -16.56 11.67
CA PHE A 427 7.59 -16.48 11.80
C PHE A 427 6.92 -17.03 10.47
N PHE A 428 5.73 -17.71 10.51
CA PHE A 428 5.09 -18.56 9.45
C PHE A 428 3.64 -19.07 9.69
N ASN A 429 3.12 -20.13 8.97
CA ASN A 429 1.92 -21.02 9.20
C ASN A 429 1.98 -22.31 10.14
N GLY A 430 1.18 -22.44 11.22
CA GLY A 430 0.29 -23.63 11.37
C GLY A 430 -0.44 -23.91 12.71
N ASN A 431 -0.82 -25.19 12.95
CA ASN A 431 -1.48 -25.70 14.18
C ASN A 431 -0.93 -26.96 14.84
N ASN A 432 -1.44 -27.29 16.02
CA ASN A 432 -1.66 -28.66 16.47
C ASN A 432 -3.03 -28.89 17.12
N LYS A 433 -3.06 -29.62 18.23
CA LYS A 433 -4.23 -30.05 18.96
C LYS A 433 -4.26 -29.63 20.44
N ALA A 434 -3.33 -28.77 20.86
CA ALA A 434 -3.05 -28.50 22.28
C ALA A 434 -2.95 -27.00 22.59
N ASN A 435 -2.13 -26.31 21.81
CA ASN A 435 -2.13 -24.86 21.66
C ASN A 435 -2.75 -24.49 20.31
N GLY A 436 -3.40 -25.49 19.71
CA GLY A 436 -3.77 -25.61 18.33
C GLY A 436 -2.97 -24.71 17.43
N ASN A 437 -3.71 -23.86 16.77
CA ASN A 437 -3.32 -23.10 15.62
C ASN A 437 -2.84 -21.73 16.13
N GLU A 438 -1.66 -21.22 15.81
CA GLU A 438 -1.24 -19.88 16.29
C GLU A 438 -0.19 -19.27 15.36
N LEU A 439 0.40 -18.13 15.72
CA LEU A 439 1.77 -17.77 15.34
C LEU A 439 2.68 -18.50 16.33
N TRP A 440 3.88 -18.87 15.93
CA TRP A 440 4.72 -19.82 16.66
C TRP A 440 6.14 -19.34 16.94
N VAL A 441 7.03 -20.20 17.52
CA VAL A 441 8.50 -20.17 17.30
C VAL A 441 9.33 -21.44 17.60
N THR A 442 10.34 -21.73 16.77
CA THR A 442 11.48 -22.62 17.07
C THR A 442 12.82 -22.22 16.47
N ASP A 443 13.83 -23.11 16.40
CA ASP A 443 15.15 -22.90 15.80
C ASP A 443 15.83 -24.05 14.95
N VAL A 444 15.49 -24.26 13.65
CA VAL A 444 15.63 -25.18 12.41
C VAL A 444 15.54 -26.71 12.42
N THR A 445 15.47 -27.38 13.55
CA THR A 445 16.54 -28.36 13.81
C THR A 445 16.33 -29.69 14.61
N SER A 446 16.98 -29.99 15.76
CA SER A 446 17.00 -31.31 16.44
C SER A 446 16.00 -31.54 17.58
N GLU A 447 15.91 -30.61 18.54
CA GLU A 447 15.23 -30.77 19.84
C GLU A 447 14.29 -29.56 20.08
N GLY A 448 14.70 -28.63 20.94
CA GLY A 448 14.37 -27.20 21.01
C GLY A 448 13.10 -26.42 20.51
N THR A 449 11.97 -27.00 20.07
CA THR A 449 10.71 -26.41 19.50
C THR A 449 9.49 -26.08 20.40
N LYS A 450 9.03 -24.81 20.50
CA LYS A 450 7.89 -24.25 21.30
C LYS A 450 7.51 -22.76 21.00
N LEU A 451 6.25 -22.46 20.73
CA LEU A 451 5.39 -21.32 21.05
C LEU A 451 6.08 -19.90 21.33
N PHE A 452 5.60 -18.79 20.71
CA PHE A 452 5.88 -17.29 20.86
C PHE A 452 5.03 -16.23 21.76
N PHE A 453 3.65 -16.12 21.94
CA PHE A 453 2.72 -15.63 23.08
C PHE A 453 1.62 -16.69 24.00
N ASP A 454 1.24 -16.86 25.40
CA ASP A 454 0.03 -16.89 26.46
C ASP A 454 -0.90 -15.59 26.89
N VAL A 455 -2.24 -15.42 26.58
CA VAL A 455 -3.18 -14.35 25.88
C VAL A 455 -4.20 -14.76 24.67
N ASN A 456 -3.85 -15.12 23.38
CA ASN A 456 -4.39 -16.30 22.53
C ASN A 456 -3.55 -17.73 22.10
N HIS A 457 -3.41 -19.11 22.49
CA HIS A 457 -3.58 -20.41 23.47
C HIS A 457 -4.72 -20.95 24.63
N ARG A 458 -6.06 -20.79 25.07
CA ARG A 458 -7.52 -20.14 25.10
C ARG A 458 -8.66 -19.86 23.98
N TYR A 459 -8.69 -18.88 23.03
CA TYR A 459 -9.82 -18.54 22.07
C TYR A 459 -9.63 -18.44 20.50
N GLY A 460 -8.54 -17.92 19.88
CA GLY A 460 -8.16 -18.07 18.42
C GLY A 460 -7.02 -17.12 17.97
N VAL A 461 -6.29 -17.26 16.84
CA VAL A 461 -5.26 -16.25 16.41
C VAL A 461 -4.90 -16.14 14.90
N SER A 462 -4.88 -17.20 14.11
CA SER A 462 -4.85 -17.25 12.62
C SER A 462 -3.87 -16.39 11.77
N PRO A 463 -2.53 -16.51 11.92
CA PRO A 463 -1.70 -15.34 11.63
C PRO A 463 -1.07 -14.92 10.29
N SER A 464 -0.76 -13.62 10.16
CA SER A 464 -0.64 -12.93 8.86
C SER A 464 0.20 -11.55 8.60
N LEU A 465 0.02 -10.76 7.54
CA LEU A 465 0.87 -9.71 6.95
C LEU A 465 2.32 -9.39 7.39
N LEU A 466 3.15 -10.40 7.69
CA LEU A 466 4.47 -10.43 8.36
C LEU A 466 5.58 -9.33 8.04
N THR A 467 5.46 -7.99 7.86
CA THR A 467 6.62 -7.06 7.49
C THR A 467 7.46 -6.28 8.55
N GLU A 468 8.69 -5.86 8.22
CA GLU A 468 9.71 -5.20 9.08
C GLU A 468 9.52 -3.65 9.18
N VAL A 469 10.38 -2.85 9.84
CA VAL A 469 10.51 -1.36 9.68
C VAL A 469 11.93 -0.90 10.05
N GLY A 470 12.92 -1.32 9.29
CA GLY A 470 14.29 -1.39 9.79
C GLY A 470 14.37 -2.50 10.83
N ASP A 471 13.97 -2.21 12.06
CA ASP A 471 14.03 -3.14 13.19
C ASP A 471 12.64 -3.32 13.88
N GLN A 472 11.50 -3.31 13.15
CA GLN A 472 10.16 -3.50 13.77
C GLN A 472 9.09 -4.38 13.06
N LEU A 473 8.40 -5.18 13.88
CA LEU A 473 7.46 -6.29 13.60
C LEU A 473 6.04 -5.81 14.09
N PHE A 474 4.93 -6.23 13.46
CA PHE A 474 3.55 -5.64 13.61
C PHE A 474 2.38 -6.66 13.39
N PHE A 475 2.41 -7.88 13.97
CA PHE A 475 1.37 -8.97 13.95
C PHE A 475 -0.19 -8.68 13.85
N ARG A 476 -1.13 -9.65 13.95
CA ARG A 476 -2.63 -9.53 13.96
C ARG A 476 -3.28 -10.36 15.08
N GLY A 477 -2.59 -10.42 16.20
CA GLY A 477 -2.87 -11.12 17.46
C GLY A 477 -4.29 -11.22 17.97
N ASN A 478 -5.23 -11.87 17.28
CA ASN A 478 -6.65 -11.99 17.59
C ASN A 478 -7.02 -11.57 19.02
N ASN A 479 -7.83 -10.52 19.16
CA ASN A 479 -8.09 -9.85 20.42
C ASN A 479 -9.57 -9.97 20.82
N ASP A 480 -10.01 -11.21 20.97
CA ASP A 480 -11.32 -11.63 21.51
C ASP A 480 -12.52 -11.59 20.53
N GLY A 481 -12.30 -11.77 19.22
CA GLY A 481 -13.41 -11.71 18.24
C GLY A 481 -13.73 -10.29 17.75
N TYR A 482 -12.81 -9.36 18.01
CA TYR A 482 -12.39 -8.31 17.08
C TYR A 482 -10.89 -8.19 17.20
N TYR A 483 -10.18 -7.80 16.15
CA TYR A 483 -8.73 -7.69 16.28
C TYR A 483 -8.23 -6.35 15.67
N GLU A 484 -7.12 -5.82 16.20
CA GLU A 484 -6.92 -4.44 16.67
C GLU A 484 -5.50 -4.04 17.21
N LEU A 485 -4.71 -3.10 16.65
CA LEU A 485 -3.22 -3.14 16.45
C LEU A 485 -2.07 -3.30 17.58
N CYS A 486 -0.70 -3.09 17.38
CA CYS A 486 0.64 -3.07 18.20
C CYS A 486 2.26 -2.51 17.64
N VAL A 487 2.59 -2.16 19.01
CA VAL A 487 3.77 -1.70 19.92
C VAL A 487 4.55 -2.87 20.50
N SER A 488 5.90 -2.85 20.36
CA SER A 488 6.78 -4.04 20.39
C SER A 488 8.27 -3.65 20.13
N ASP A 489 9.27 -4.34 20.73
CA ASP A 489 10.67 -3.86 20.86
C ASP A 489 11.87 -4.89 21.03
N GLY A 490 11.82 -6.13 20.49
CA GLY A 490 13.00 -7.02 20.27
C GLY A 490 13.20 -8.43 20.93
N THR A 491 12.99 -8.62 22.24
CA THR A 491 13.41 -9.76 23.12
C THR A 491 12.35 -10.71 23.75
N ILE A 492 11.40 -10.38 24.65
CA ILE A 492 10.31 -11.34 25.07
C ILE A 492 8.95 -10.77 25.57
N GLU A 493 8.76 -9.45 25.65
CA GLU A 493 7.91 -8.68 26.57
C GLU A 493 7.28 -7.39 25.98
N GLY A 494 7.91 -6.79 24.96
CA GLY A 494 7.39 -5.66 24.17
C GLY A 494 6.15 -5.92 23.32
N THR A 495 5.82 -7.16 22.94
CA THR A 495 4.58 -7.45 22.18
C THR A 495 3.31 -6.96 22.89
N ASN A 496 2.67 -5.93 22.34
CA ASN A 496 1.67 -5.14 23.06
C ASN A 496 0.64 -4.39 22.19
N TYR A 497 -0.65 -4.57 22.49
CA TYR A 497 -1.77 -3.97 21.75
C TYR A 497 -1.76 -2.42 21.67
N LEU A 498 -1.70 -1.90 20.44
CA LEU A 498 -2.10 -0.57 19.96
C LEU A 498 -3.48 -0.53 19.30
N PRO A 499 -4.57 -0.93 19.96
CA PRO A 499 -5.89 -0.95 19.36
C PRO A 499 -6.42 0.47 19.05
N ILE A 500 -7.36 0.49 18.11
CA ILE A 500 -7.82 1.53 17.18
C ILE A 500 -9.32 1.65 17.24
N ASN A 501 -10.01 0.53 17.05
CA ASN A 501 -11.41 0.32 17.32
C ASN A 501 -11.51 -0.76 18.41
N PRO A 502 -11.09 -0.49 19.67
CA PRO A 502 -10.91 -1.52 20.70
C PRO A 502 -12.21 -2.20 21.17
N ASP A 503 -13.36 -1.81 20.60
CA ASP A 503 -14.73 -2.25 20.92
C ASP A 503 -15.41 -2.92 19.70
N GLY A 504 -14.71 -3.09 18.58
CA GLY A 504 -15.32 -3.51 17.34
C GLY A 504 -14.29 -3.61 16.23
N GLN A 505 -14.76 -3.51 15.00
CA GLN A 505 -13.89 -3.75 13.88
C GLN A 505 -13.32 -2.51 13.24
N GLY A 506 -12.08 -2.17 13.53
CA GLY A 506 -11.38 -1.23 12.66
C GLY A 506 -11.07 -1.92 11.33
N VAL A 507 -10.06 -1.47 10.59
CA VAL A 507 -9.15 -2.46 9.98
C VAL A 507 -9.70 -3.44 8.89
N ASP A 508 -8.92 -4.39 8.33
CA ASP A 508 -9.35 -5.40 7.29
C ASP A 508 -8.44 -6.67 7.10
N ASP A 509 -8.91 -7.72 6.41
CA ASP A 509 -8.18 -8.99 6.15
C ASP A 509 -7.34 -8.87 4.93
N GLU A 510 -7.54 -7.81 4.19
CA GLU A 510 -6.91 -7.73 2.91
C GLU A 510 -6.55 -6.33 2.62
N SER A 511 -5.51 -5.98 3.31
CA SER A 511 -5.09 -4.63 3.33
C SER A 511 -3.67 -4.59 3.80
N GLU A 512 -2.82 -3.91 3.02
CA GLU A 512 -1.38 -4.09 2.97
C GLU A 512 -0.62 -3.32 4.02
N PHE A 513 0.68 -3.45 3.88
CA PHE A 513 1.63 -3.24 4.91
C PHE A 513 2.93 -2.74 4.22
N ILE A 514 3.44 -1.54 4.60
CA ILE A 514 4.47 -0.75 3.89
C ILE A 514 5.63 -0.22 4.72
N ASN A 515 6.85 -0.37 4.23
CA ASN A 515 7.94 0.57 4.57
C ASN A 515 7.65 1.97 4.02
N PHE A 516 7.19 2.93 4.83
CA PHE A 516 7.27 4.34 4.42
C PHE A 516 8.32 5.08 5.24
N ASN A 517 9.54 5.15 4.69
CA ASN A 517 10.64 5.95 5.21
C ASN A 517 10.95 5.68 6.71
N GLY A 518 11.18 4.41 7.07
CA GLY A 518 11.43 4.02 8.47
C GLY A 518 10.19 4.08 9.36
N LYS A 519 9.02 4.12 8.74
CA LYS A 519 7.70 4.08 9.36
C LYS A 519 6.78 3.20 8.54
N LEU A 520 5.51 3.23 8.91
CA LEU A 520 4.48 2.37 8.44
C LEU A 520 3.22 3.19 8.17
N VAL A 521 2.90 3.53 6.93
CA VAL A 521 1.60 4.17 6.60
C VAL A 521 0.47 3.17 6.93
N VAL A 522 -0.80 3.50 6.77
CA VAL A 522 -1.90 2.56 6.44
C VAL A 522 -3.13 3.40 6.04
N SER A 523 -4.35 2.90 6.15
CA SER A 523 -5.64 3.58 6.03
C SER A 523 -6.95 2.93 6.60
N ALA A 524 -7.59 3.24 7.75
CA ALA A 524 -8.88 2.64 8.15
C ALA A 524 -9.79 3.39 9.14
N ASN A 525 -10.84 2.63 9.41
CA ASN A 525 -11.83 2.67 10.45
C ASN A 525 -11.18 2.49 11.82
N ASP A 526 -11.39 3.51 12.63
CA ASP A 526 -11.40 3.54 14.09
C ASP A 526 -12.77 3.19 14.68
N GLY A 527 -13.73 2.79 13.82
CA GLY A 527 -15.15 2.64 14.16
C GLY A 527 -15.97 3.92 14.00
N VAL A 528 -15.34 5.02 13.57
CA VAL A 528 -16.00 6.33 13.37
C VAL A 528 -15.91 6.77 11.91
N HIS A 529 -14.72 6.72 11.32
CA HIS A 529 -14.45 7.32 10.03
C HIS A 529 -14.79 6.40 8.86
N GLY A 530 -15.06 5.12 9.13
CA GLY A 530 -14.83 4.15 8.08
C GLY A 530 -13.38 4.26 7.65
N TYR A 531 -13.13 3.89 6.42
CA TYR A 531 -11.90 3.25 6.04
C TYR A 531 -11.00 4.30 5.31
N GLU A 532 -9.88 4.81 5.90
CA GLU A 532 -9.24 6.15 5.65
C GLU A 532 -7.71 6.29 5.92
N LEU A 533 -6.80 7.02 5.20
CA LEU A 533 -5.29 6.92 5.36
C LEU A 533 -4.72 7.29 6.77
N TRP A 534 -3.79 6.49 7.33
CA TRP A 534 -3.09 6.53 8.63
C TRP A 534 -1.56 6.30 8.51
N ILE A 535 -0.83 6.31 9.63
CA ILE A 535 0.59 5.95 9.76
C ILE A 535 0.92 5.53 11.20
N SER A 536 2.02 4.81 11.42
CA SER A 536 2.61 4.42 12.69
C SER A 536 4.13 4.28 12.57
N ASP A 537 4.80 4.37 13.71
CA ASP A 537 6.26 4.23 13.90
C ASP A 537 6.57 3.23 15.01
N GLY A 538 5.70 2.24 15.17
CA GLY A 538 5.84 1.25 16.22
C GLY A 538 5.28 1.69 17.58
N THR A 539 4.53 2.81 17.67
CA THR A 539 4.06 3.35 18.96
C THR A 539 2.60 3.81 18.96
N LYS A 540 1.94 3.80 20.13
CA LYS A 540 0.52 4.22 20.28
C LYS A 540 0.26 5.67 19.90
N GLU A 541 1.29 6.49 20.00
CA GLU A 541 1.22 7.92 19.76
C GLU A 541 1.64 8.26 18.32
N GLY A 542 2.41 7.38 17.67
CA GLY A 542 2.71 7.43 16.25
C GLY A 542 1.61 6.86 15.35
N THR A 543 0.87 5.84 15.82
CA THR A 543 -0.36 5.33 15.17
C THR A 543 -1.42 6.43 15.12
N LYS A 544 -1.51 7.16 14.00
CA LYS A 544 -2.47 8.26 13.76
C LYS A 544 -2.93 8.38 12.29
N MET A 545 -4.14 8.89 12.08
CA MET A 545 -4.64 9.23 10.74
C MET A 545 -3.70 10.21 10.02
N ILE A 546 -3.34 9.89 8.78
CA ILE A 546 -2.78 10.85 7.83
C ILE A 546 -3.91 11.74 7.36
N LYS A 547 -5.06 11.19 6.95
CA LYS A 547 -6.20 11.98 6.46
C LYS A 547 -7.52 11.19 6.35
N ASP A 548 -8.60 11.78 6.87
CA ASP A 548 -9.99 11.47 6.50
C ASP A 548 -10.29 12.17 5.17
N ILE A 549 -10.43 11.38 4.11
CA ILE A 549 -10.61 11.88 2.75
C ILE A 549 -12.07 11.71 2.29
N ASN A 550 -12.82 10.66 2.72
CA ASN A 550 -14.26 10.48 2.43
C ASN A 550 -15.13 11.03 3.57
N THR A 551 -14.85 12.29 3.90
CA THR A 551 -15.25 13.00 5.12
C THR A 551 -16.52 12.50 5.80
N GLY A 552 -16.35 11.75 6.88
CA GLY A 552 -17.47 11.13 7.60
C GLY A 552 -17.17 9.67 7.93
N SER A 553 -18.19 8.80 7.80
CA SER A 553 -18.07 7.35 8.01
C SER A 553 -18.05 6.59 6.68
N GLY A 554 -17.40 7.17 5.68
CA GLY A 554 -17.28 6.62 4.33
C GLY A 554 -15.85 6.13 4.12
N SER A 555 -15.69 5.11 3.29
CA SER A 555 -14.36 4.62 2.97
C SER A 555 -13.79 5.41 1.79
N SER A 556 -12.77 6.28 1.98
CA SER A 556 -11.94 6.80 0.86
C SER A 556 -10.82 5.85 0.52
N MET A 557 -10.59 4.92 1.40
CA MET A 557 -9.65 3.86 1.27
C MET A 557 -10.49 2.59 1.17
N TYR A 558 -10.02 1.54 0.51
CA TYR A 558 -10.90 0.50 -0.01
C TYR A 558 -10.06 -0.80 -0.31
N ASN A 559 -10.58 -2.08 -0.26
CA ASN A 559 -10.17 -3.45 -0.66
C ASN A 559 -11.21 -4.60 -1.45
N GLU A 560 -11.20 -5.84 -2.24
CA GLU A 560 -10.55 -7.22 -2.90
C GLU A 560 -9.20 -7.86 -3.60
N LEU A 561 -9.14 -9.22 -3.67
CA LEU A 561 -8.20 -10.17 -4.35
C LEU A 561 -7.20 -9.63 -5.34
N ASN A 562 -5.99 -10.18 -5.23
CA ASN A 562 -5.13 -10.31 -6.39
C ASN A 562 -4.72 -8.95 -7.00
N VAL A 563 -4.59 -7.84 -6.25
CA VAL A 563 -4.25 -6.53 -6.88
C VAL A 563 -3.23 -5.68 -6.12
N LYS A 564 -1.95 -5.58 -6.52
CA LYS A 564 -0.93 -4.78 -5.77
C LYS A 564 -0.95 -3.21 -5.61
N THR A 565 -2.08 -2.59 -5.28
CA THR A 565 -2.44 -1.14 -5.31
C THR A 565 -1.79 -0.14 -4.29
N LEU A 566 -0.48 0.18 -4.36
CA LEU A 566 0.19 1.35 -3.69
C LEU A 566 1.72 1.20 -3.74
N THR A 567 2.50 2.30 -3.72
CA THR A 567 3.98 2.22 -3.57
C THR A 567 4.72 3.49 -3.25
N VAL A 568 5.95 3.31 -2.74
CA VAL A 568 7.00 4.34 -2.69
C VAL A 568 7.83 4.40 -3.96
N ILE A 569 7.87 5.58 -4.56
CA ILE A 569 8.87 5.94 -5.57
C ILE A 569 9.56 7.21 -5.10
N ASN A 570 10.90 7.20 -5.05
CA ASN A 570 11.70 8.35 -4.61
C ASN A 570 11.23 8.91 -3.25
N ASN A 571 11.09 8.02 -2.27
CA ASN A 571 10.61 8.32 -0.90
C ASN A 571 9.22 8.99 -0.82
N ARG A 572 8.42 8.94 -1.90
CA ARG A 572 7.04 9.46 -1.94
C ARG A 572 6.06 8.35 -2.28
N LEU A 573 4.95 8.33 -1.55
CA LEU A 573 3.87 7.36 -1.68
C LEU A 573 2.94 7.71 -2.85
N TYR A 574 2.46 6.72 -3.57
CA TYR A 574 1.50 6.85 -4.67
C TYR A 574 0.36 5.86 -4.46
N PHE A 575 -0.86 6.40 -4.49
CA PHE A 575 -2.05 5.86 -3.86
C PHE A 575 -3.31 6.67 -4.23
N ILE A 576 -4.45 6.63 -3.52
CA ILE A 576 -5.74 7.09 -4.11
C ILE A 576 -6.77 7.90 -3.29
N ALA A 577 -7.38 7.47 -2.19
CA ALA A 577 -8.46 8.25 -1.52
C ALA A 577 -9.76 8.71 -2.27
N ASP A 578 -10.85 7.91 -2.37
CA ASP A 578 -12.18 8.43 -2.83
C ASP A 578 -12.79 9.40 -1.84
N ASP A 579 -12.60 10.68 -2.16
CA ASP A 579 -13.24 11.82 -1.53
C ASP A 579 -14.79 11.86 -1.66
N GLY A 580 -15.40 10.79 -2.16
CA GLY A 580 -16.82 10.61 -2.40
C GLY A 580 -17.35 11.46 -3.55
N ILE A 581 -16.46 12.04 -4.37
CA ILE A 581 -16.81 13.08 -5.34
C ILE A 581 -16.31 12.77 -6.75
N TYR A 582 -15.05 12.32 -6.91
CA TYR A 582 -14.43 12.22 -8.25
C TYR A 582 -14.53 10.83 -8.89
N GLY A 583 -15.08 9.86 -8.18
CA GLY A 583 -15.27 8.51 -8.69
C GLY A 583 -13.97 7.75 -8.80
N SER A 584 -12.97 8.19 -9.59
CA SER A 584 -11.74 7.40 -9.73
C SER A 584 -10.47 8.07 -10.26
N GLU A 585 -9.35 8.16 -9.52
CA GLU A 585 -8.14 8.96 -9.83
C GLU A 585 -6.88 8.64 -8.98
N LEU A 586 -5.66 9.01 -9.43
CA LEU A 586 -4.34 8.82 -8.75
C LEU A 586 -4.02 9.96 -7.77
N TRP A 587 -3.48 9.62 -6.60
CA TRP A 587 -3.01 10.47 -5.51
C TRP A 587 -1.56 10.18 -5.08
N THR A 588 -1.05 11.02 -4.20
CA THR A 588 0.29 10.88 -3.63
C THR A 588 0.33 11.40 -2.18
N SER A 589 1.23 10.84 -1.36
CA SER A 589 1.45 11.24 0.03
C SER A 589 2.94 11.30 0.39
N ASP A 590 3.28 12.10 1.38
CA ASP A 590 4.57 12.13 2.09
C ASP A 590 4.42 11.80 3.58
N GLY A 591 3.36 11.09 3.97
CA GLY A 591 3.10 10.73 5.37
C GLY A 591 2.42 11.83 6.19
N THR A 592 1.97 12.91 5.54
CA THR A 592 1.32 14.06 6.18
C THR A 592 -0.02 14.42 5.52
N GLU A 593 -1.00 14.88 6.32
CA GLU A 593 -2.33 15.30 5.85
C GLU A 593 -2.25 16.33 4.70
N SER A 594 -1.30 17.27 4.81
CA SER A 594 -1.09 18.34 3.84
C SER A 594 -0.41 17.88 2.55
N GLY A 595 0.49 16.90 2.63
CA GLY A 595 1.13 16.30 1.47
C GLY A 595 0.31 15.20 0.78
N THR A 596 -0.85 14.86 1.35
CA THR A 596 -1.74 13.80 0.86
C THR A 596 -2.82 14.39 -0.05
N TYR A 597 -2.67 14.24 -1.38
CA TYR A 597 -3.54 14.89 -2.37
C TYR A 597 -3.64 14.14 -3.71
N ARG A 598 -4.72 14.43 -4.46
CA ARG A 598 -4.94 13.94 -5.83
C ARG A 598 -3.94 14.51 -6.82
N VAL A 599 -3.17 13.65 -7.48
CA VAL A 599 -2.20 14.03 -8.52
C VAL A 599 -2.93 14.69 -9.69
N THR A 600 -4.06 14.14 -10.15
CA THR A 600 -5.00 14.80 -11.08
C THR A 600 -6.32 14.05 -11.17
N ASP A 601 -7.37 14.75 -11.60
CA ASP A 601 -8.53 14.15 -12.26
C ASP A 601 -8.16 13.81 -13.72
N ILE A 602 -8.56 12.66 -14.25
CA ILE A 602 -8.22 12.14 -15.58
C ILE A 602 -9.50 11.74 -16.31
N ALA A 603 -10.49 11.13 -15.63
CA ALA A 603 -11.79 10.79 -16.19
C ALA A 603 -12.79 11.95 -16.11
N LYS A 604 -12.35 13.12 -16.56
CA LYS A 604 -13.05 14.42 -16.45
C LYS A 604 -14.46 14.39 -17.06
N GLY A 605 -15.46 14.07 -16.23
CA GLY A 605 -16.89 14.29 -16.51
C GLY A 605 -17.81 13.07 -16.61
N VAL A 606 -17.40 11.88 -16.15
CA VAL A 606 -18.35 10.78 -15.88
C VAL A 606 -19.18 11.09 -14.62
N ASN A 607 -20.49 10.78 -14.63
CA ASN A 607 -21.44 11.18 -13.56
C ASN A 607 -21.72 10.07 -12.52
N ASN A 608 -20.90 9.02 -12.50
CA ASN A 608 -21.02 7.89 -11.58
C ASN A 608 -19.67 7.70 -10.88
N HIS A 609 -19.66 6.93 -9.79
CA HIS A 609 -18.48 6.47 -9.04
C HIS A 609 -17.61 5.47 -9.85
N TYR A 610 -17.39 5.78 -11.14
CA TYR A 610 -16.54 5.08 -12.08
C TYR A 610 -15.78 6.11 -12.94
N GLY A 611 -14.48 6.26 -12.72
CA GLY A 611 -13.63 7.29 -13.30
C GLY A 611 -12.41 6.70 -14.02
N SER A 612 -11.23 7.27 -13.76
CA SER A 612 -9.97 6.89 -14.41
C SER A 612 -9.32 5.68 -13.82
N TYR A 613 -9.53 5.44 -12.54
CA TYR A 613 -9.07 4.25 -11.86
C TYR A 613 -7.58 3.85 -12.27
N PRO A 614 -6.48 4.56 -11.88
CA PRO A 614 -5.07 4.33 -12.34
C PRO A 614 -4.13 3.20 -11.80
N GLN A 615 -3.06 2.84 -12.54
CA GLN A 615 -2.27 1.57 -12.39
C GLN A 615 -0.82 1.60 -12.97
N ASN A 616 0.07 0.65 -12.65
CA ASN A 616 1.55 0.61 -12.88
C ASN A 616 2.36 1.86 -12.65
N LEU A 617 3.62 1.80 -12.21
CA LEU A 617 4.25 3.06 -11.82
C LEU A 617 5.77 3.18 -12.03
N VAL A 618 6.24 3.26 -13.27
CA VAL A 618 7.71 3.25 -13.47
C VAL A 618 8.33 4.56 -13.13
N LEU A 619 9.32 4.55 -12.25
CA LEU A 619 10.44 5.46 -12.41
C LEU A 619 11.27 5.12 -13.66
N LEU A 620 11.10 5.89 -14.74
CA LEU A 620 12.06 5.94 -15.83
C LEU A 620 12.49 7.40 -16.05
N ASP A 621 13.79 7.65 -15.92
CA ASP A 621 14.34 8.99 -15.69
C ASP A 621 13.58 9.67 -14.52
N ASP A 622 13.28 10.98 -14.60
CA ASP A 622 12.55 11.74 -13.56
C ASP A 622 11.02 11.52 -13.56
N TYR A 623 10.50 10.54 -14.32
CA TYR A 623 9.06 10.42 -14.60
C TYR A 623 8.49 9.06 -14.22
N ILE A 624 7.23 9.14 -13.78
CA ILE A 624 6.39 8.04 -13.32
C ILE A 624 5.42 7.62 -14.44
N TYR A 625 5.49 6.40 -14.99
CA TYR A 625 4.67 5.93 -16.14
C TYR A 625 3.59 4.91 -15.74
N PHE A 626 2.33 5.13 -16.19
CA PHE A 626 1.12 4.51 -15.60
C PHE A 626 -0.16 4.61 -16.45
N SER A 627 -1.16 3.76 -16.17
CA SER A 627 -2.54 3.82 -16.70
C SER A 627 -3.45 4.76 -15.93
N ALA A 628 -4.46 5.34 -16.58
CA ALA A 628 -5.71 5.86 -15.98
C ALA A 628 -6.83 6.12 -17.03
N SER A 629 -7.98 5.43 -17.03
CA SER A 629 -9.04 5.61 -18.03
C SER A 629 -9.47 7.07 -18.19
N ASP A 630 -9.67 7.60 -19.39
CA ASP A 630 -10.44 8.85 -19.55
C ASP A 630 -11.83 8.58 -20.13
N GLY A 631 -12.29 7.34 -19.98
CA GLY A 631 -13.58 6.86 -20.50
C GLY A 631 -13.55 6.51 -21.99
N THR A 632 -12.40 6.60 -22.68
CA THR A 632 -12.16 5.80 -23.90
C THR A 632 -11.52 4.44 -23.60
N GLY A 633 -11.18 4.21 -22.33
CA GLY A 633 -11.14 2.94 -21.63
C GLY A 633 -9.78 2.43 -21.12
N SER A 634 -8.85 3.21 -20.53
CA SER A 634 -7.74 2.69 -19.65
C SER A 634 -6.61 3.56 -19.00
N ALA A 635 -5.82 4.57 -19.40
CA ALA A 635 -5.34 5.37 -20.54
C ALA A 635 -3.93 5.90 -20.22
N LEU A 636 -3.21 6.56 -21.15
CA LEU A 636 -1.73 6.50 -21.11
C LEU A 636 -0.97 7.67 -20.54
N TYR A 637 -0.38 7.52 -19.35
CA TYR A 637 0.31 8.63 -18.70
C TYR A 637 1.77 8.41 -18.40
N LYS A 638 2.46 9.54 -18.38
CA LYS A 638 3.48 9.82 -17.38
C LYS A 638 3.05 10.95 -16.46
N THR A 639 3.54 10.96 -15.23
CA THR A 639 3.42 12.07 -14.27
C THR A 639 4.76 12.31 -13.56
N ASN A 640 4.83 13.40 -12.81
CA ASN A 640 5.88 13.72 -11.83
C ASN A 640 5.27 14.01 -10.45
N GLY A 641 4.09 13.44 -10.16
CA GLY A 641 3.32 13.72 -8.95
C GLY A 641 2.48 15.01 -8.99
N THR A 642 2.38 15.71 -10.13
CA THR A 642 1.58 16.95 -10.26
C THR A 642 0.60 16.92 -11.44
N GLU A 643 -0.55 17.61 -11.32
CA GLU A 643 -1.54 17.72 -12.42
C GLU A 643 -0.90 18.22 -13.71
N SER A 644 0.02 19.19 -13.61
CA SER A 644 0.70 19.76 -14.77
C SER A 644 1.69 18.80 -15.46
N GLY A 645 2.20 17.81 -14.72
CA GLY A 645 3.10 16.79 -15.22
C GLY A 645 2.40 15.55 -15.77
N THR A 646 1.15 15.30 -15.37
CA THR A 646 0.37 14.15 -15.87
C THR A 646 -0.09 14.35 -17.31
N ASN A 647 0.44 13.57 -18.27
CA ASN A 647 0.25 13.79 -19.70
C ASN A 647 -0.03 12.51 -20.49
N LYS A 648 -1.08 12.54 -21.33
CA LYS A 648 -1.47 11.41 -22.19
C LYS A 648 -0.41 11.19 -23.31
N ILE A 649 0.21 10.01 -23.48
CA ILE A 649 1.34 9.80 -24.44
C ILE A 649 0.87 9.36 -25.83
N ILE A 650 0.63 8.06 -26.08
CA ILE A 650 0.16 7.52 -27.38
C ILE A 650 -1.35 7.13 -27.29
N ASN A 651 -2.00 6.59 -28.34
CA ASN A 651 -3.44 6.28 -28.38
C ASN A 651 -3.80 5.09 -29.29
N LEU A 652 -4.39 4.03 -28.77
CA LEU A 652 -4.35 2.68 -29.35
C LEU A 652 -5.54 1.81 -28.69
N ASN A 653 -5.43 0.55 -28.16
CA ASN A 653 -6.50 -0.25 -27.43
C ASN A 653 -6.33 -0.86 -25.94
N ARG A 654 -5.58 -1.96 -25.53
CA ARG A 654 -5.47 -2.52 -24.08
C ARG A 654 -4.09 -2.91 -23.40
N LEU A 655 -3.90 -2.78 -22.06
CA LEU A 655 -2.59 -2.96 -21.37
C LEU A 655 -2.44 -3.62 -19.90
N GLU A 656 -1.28 -4.18 -19.39
CA GLU A 656 -0.99 -5.07 -18.16
C GLU A 656 0.07 -5.08 -16.91
N SER A 657 1.25 -4.42 -16.69
CA SER A 657 2.11 -4.37 -15.40
C SER A 657 3.51 -3.65 -15.64
N ILE A 658 4.44 -3.07 -14.81
CA ILE A 658 5.76 -2.44 -15.33
C ILE A 658 7.06 -2.50 -14.44
N SER A 659 8.32 -2.70 -14.96
CA SER A 659 9.68 -2.72 -14.30
C SER A 659 10.88 -2.33 -15.20
N VAL A 660 11.74 -1.37 -14.82
CA VAL A 660 12.92 -0.83 -15.56
C VAL A 660 13.82 -1.85 -16.31
N ILE A 661 14.17 -1.59 -17.60
CA ILE A 661 15.19 -2.28 -18.45
C ILE A 661 15.82 -1.39 -19.54
N ASN A 662 17.16 -1.45 -19.68
CA ASN A 662 17.98 -0.83 -20.74
C ASN A 662 17.59 0.64 -21.05
N ASN A 663 17.21 1.36 -19.99
CA ASN A 663 16.62 2.71 -19.96
C ASN A 663 15.52 2.98 -21.00
N LYS A 664 14.63 2.00 -21.25
CA LYS A 664 13.46 2.14 -22.13
C LYS A 664 12.28 1.36 -21.64
N LEU A 665 11.09 1.94 -21.76
CA LEU A 665 9.81 1.27 -21.63
C LEU A 665 9.63 0.22 -22.75
N VAL A 666 9.49 -1.09 -22.51
CA VAL A 666 9.20 -2.09 -23.58
C VAL A 666 8.05 -3.06 -23.22
N MET A 667 6.99 -3.01 -24.07
CA MET A 667 5.63 -3.65 -24.03
C MET A 667 5.64 -5.02 -24.68
N ILE A 668 4.69 -5.88 -24.29
CA ILE A 668 3.63 -6.42 -25.20
C ILE A 668 2.41 -5.48 -25.09
N ALA A 669 1.48 -5.36 -26.06
CA ALA A 669 0.36 -4.36 -26.05
C ALA A 669 -1.00 -4.92 -26.62
N GLU A 670 -2.05 -4.19 -27.06
CA GLU A 670 -3.28 -4.84 -27.67
C GLU A 670 -4.02 -4.03 -28.77
N THR A 671 -4.11 -4.50 -30.04
CA THR A 671 -5.02 -3.96 -31.10
C THR A 671 -6.41 -4.57 -31.14
N SER A 672 -6.55 -5.90 -31.26
CA SER A 672 -7.55 -6.41 -32.24
C SER A 672 -9.00 -6.10 -31.94
N GLY A 673 -9.36 -5.62 -30.73
CA GLY A 673 -10.70 -5.17 -30.37
C GLY A 673 -11.68 -6.32 -30.12
N THR A 674 -11.42 -7.48 -30.72
CA THR A 674 -11.59 -8.76 -30.06
C THR A 674 -10.76 -8.80 -28.76
N SER A 675 -10.98 -9.83 -27.92
CA SER A 675 -10.66 -9.78 -26.48
C SER A 675 -9.92 -11.00 -25.79
N TYR A 676 -10.02 -12.24 -26.25
CA TYR A 676 -9.17 -13.46 -26.04
C TYR A 676 -8.02 -13.30 -27.09
N GLY A 677 -7.53 -12.09 -27.31
CA GLY A 677 -6.70 -11.76 -28.46
C GLY A 677 -5.20 -11.85 -28.15
N PRO A 678 -4.38 -11.80 -29.19
CA PRO A 678 -2.96 -11.68 -29.03
C PRO A 678 -2.53 -10.32 -28.55
N HIS A 679 -1.73 -10.30 -27.49
CA HIS A 679 -0.34 -9.91 -27.66
C HIS A 679 -0.04 -8.76 -28.70
N ASP A 680 0.41 -7.57 -28.31
CA ASP A 680 1.15 -6.63 -29.17
C ASP A 680 2.60 -6.51 -28.74
N LEU A 681 3.32 -5.40 -28.97
CA LEU A 681 4.67 -5.18 -28.46
C LEU A 681 5.17 -3.81 -28.95
N TRP A 682 5.49 -2.85 -28.07
CA TRP A 682 6.22 -1.64 -28.47
C TRP A 682 7.33 -1.26 -27.47
N VAL A 683 8.56 -1.08 -27.96
CA VAL A 683 9.57 -0.28 -27.23
C VAL A 683 9.09 1.18 -27.15
N SER A 684 9.48 1.96 -26.17
CA SER A 684 9.27 3.41 -26.06
C SER A 684 10.37 4.05 -25.21
N ASP A 685 10.63 5.32 -25.49
CA ASP A 685 11.54 6.21 -24.78
C ASP A 685 10.78 7.22 -23.89
N GLY A 686 9.54 6.91 -23.53
CA GLY A 686 8.66 7.82 -22.79
C GLY A 686 8.04 8.91 -23.67
N THR A 687 8.06 8.76 -24.99
CA THR A 687 7.43 9.69 -25.95
C THR A 687 6.53 8.99 -26.97
N ALA A 688 5.53 9.71 -27.48
CA ALA A 688 4.56 9.19 -28.45
C ALA A 688 5.14 8.89 -29.84
N GLU A 689 6.29 9.48 -30.18
CA GLU A 689 7.01 9.18 -31.43
C GLU A 689 8.02 8.03 -31.25
N GLY A 690 8.50 7.82 -30.03
CA GLY A 690 9.44 6.77 -29.67
C GLY A 690 8.80 5.44 -29.29
N THR A 691 7.51 5.41 -28.91
CA THR A 691 6.75 4.16 -28.86
C THR A 691 6.76 3.51 -30.27
N ASN A 692 7.34 2.31 -30.44
CA ASN A 692 7.67 1.67 -31.75
C ASN A 692 7.72 0.13 -31.79
N HIS A 693 7.73 -0.43 -33.02
CA HIS A 693 7.20 -1.75 -33.34
C HIS A 693 8.06 -2.59 -34.39
N LEU A 694 8.69 -3.75 -34.05
CA LEU A 694 9.61 -4.68 -34.77
C LEU A 694 9.40 -6.28 -34.76
N MET A 695 8.88 -7.15 -33.81
CA MET A 695 8.54 -8.66 -34.03
C MET A 695 7.41 -9.44 -33.17
N SER A 696 6.60 -10.47 -33.66
CA SER A 696 5.18 -10.86 -33.22
C SER A 696 4.70 -12.36 -32.94
N PHE A 697 3.75 -12.72 -31.99
CA PHE A 697 3.70 -13.96 -31.10
C PHE A 697 2.38 -14.61 -30.51
N GLY A 698 1.96 -15.86 -30.83
CA GLY A 698 0.80 -16.63 -30.21
C GLY A 698 0.20 -17.78 -31.09
N ASP A 699 -0.97 -18.37 -30.76
CA ASP A 699 -1.79 -19.23 -31.64
C ASP A 699 -3.32 -19.14 -31.63
N GLY A 700 -3.93 -18.19 -30.91
CA GLY A 700 -5.29 -17.75 -31.19
C GLY A 700 -6.36 -18.36 -30.32
N ILE A 701 -6.07 -19.29 -29.40
CA ILE A 701 -7.02 -20.37 -29.10
C ILE A 701 -7.30 -20.90 -27.61
N ASP A 702 -6.40 -21.47 -26.79
CA ASP A 702 -6.55 -21.68 -25.30
C ASP A 702 -5.17 -21.68 -24.57
N SER A 703 -4.84 -20.70 -23.72
CA SER A 703 -3.78 -19.80 -24.23
C SER A 703 -2.80 -19.03 -23.36
N ASN A 704 -2.99 -19.04 -22.08
CA ASN A 704 -3.04 -17.77 -21.37
C ASN A 704 -1.70 -17.55 -20.40
N ILE A 705 0.09 -16.05 -20.17
CA ILE A 705 1.32 -15.69 -19.33
C ILE A 705 1.26 -15.25 -17.77
N GLN A 706 1.45 -16.14 -16.73
CA GLN A 706 1.67 -15.97 -15.24
C GLN A 706 3.13 -16.01 -14.68
N PHE A 707 3.45 -15.13 -13.70
CA PHE A 707 4.70 -15.06 -12.90
C PHE A 707 6.01 -14.83 -13.69
N THR A 708 6.98 -14.05 -13.16
CA THR A 708 8.24 -13.55 -13.84
C THR A 708 9.04 -12.60 -12.94
N THR A 709 10.16 -12.01 -13.41
CA THR A 709 11.06 -11.14 -12.61
C THR A 709 12.25 -10.50 -13.42
N VAL A 710 13.31 -9.97 -12.78
CA VAL A 710 14.41 -9.08 -13.29
C VAL A 710 15.85 -9.61 -13.05
N LEU A 711 16.86 -9.24 -13.86
CA LEU A 711 18.30 -9.55 -13.71
C LEU A 711 19.14 -8.93 -14.86
N ASN A 712 20.31 -8.36 -14.55
CA ASN A 712 21.35 -7.91 -15.50
C ASN A 712 20.95 -6.77 -16.45
N ASP A 713 20.07 -5.87 -15.98
CA ASP A 713 19.36 -4.88 -16.82
C ASP A 713 18.69 -5.54 -18.04
N GLU A 714 18.33 -6.80 -17.79
CA GLU A 714 17.62 -7.74 -18.61
C GLU A 714 16.58 -8.37 -17.62
N LEU A 715 15.74 -9.24 -18.11
CA LEU A 715 14.42 -9.71 -17.59
C LEU A 715 14.31 -11.05 -18.41
N TYR A 716 13.67 -12.27 -18.25
CA TYR A 716 12.49 -13.04 -17.63
C TYR A 716 10.82 -12.90 -17.87
N PHE A 717 9.74 -13.18 -18.85
CA PHE A 717 9.00 -13.73 -20.24
C PHE A 717 9.12 -14.91 -21.30
N VAL A 718 7.96 -15.59 -21.58
CA VAL A 718 7.63 -16.72 -22.50
C VAL A 718 6.36 -16.63 -23.51
N ALA A 719 6.43 -16.40 -24.89
CA ALA A 719 5.48 -16.81 -26.04
C ALA A 719 5.85 -17.35 -27.54
N ARG A 720 4.86 -17.75 -28.35
CA ARG A 720 4.70 -18.67 -29.56
C ARG A 720 5.36 -18.40 -30.99
N PHE A 721 5.00 -18.99 -32.23
CA PHE A 721 5.11 -18.78 -33.84
C PHE A 721 4.72 -17.47 -34.95
N PRO A 722 5.30 -17.75 -36.39
CA PRO A 722 4.59 -16.22 -37.65
C PRO A 722 4.45 -18.59 -37.10
N TYR A 723 3.36 -19.50 -37.23
CA TYR A 723 3.15 -20.68 -38.24
C TYR A 723 4.38 -21.37 -38.99
N ASN A 724 5.01 -22.42 -38.41
CA ASN A 724 6.09 -23.22 -39.05
C ASN A 724 5.63 -23.66 -40.45
N PRO A 725 6.55 -23.93 -41.38
CA PRO A 725 6.16 -24.27 -42.74
C PRO A 725 5.41 -25.62 -42.96
N ASN A 726 5.31 -26.59 -42.01
CA ASN A 726 5.32 -28.03 -42.38
C ASN A 726 4.09 -28.99 -42.22
N GLY A 727 3.13 -28.88 -41.28
CA GLY A 727 1.76 -29.45 -41.49
C GLY A 727 1.18 -30.76 -40.84
N ASN A 728 1.88 -31.59 -40.03
CA ASN A 728 1.39 -32.91 -39.49
C ASN A 728 0.96 -32.96 -37.98
N ASN A 729 -0.16 -33.55 -37.54
CA ASN A 729 -0.92 -33.10 -36.33
C ASN A 729 -0.84 -33.93 -35.00
N GLU A 730 0.23 -34.69 -34.69
CA GLU A 730 0.25 -35.70 -33.60
C GLU A 730 1.05 -35.49 -32.23
N ARG A 731 2.15 -34.70 -32.07
CA ARG A 731 2.83 -34.34 -30.76
C ARG A 731 3.54 -32.92 -30.56
N TYR A 732 2.85 -31.81 -30.26
CA TYR A 732 3.30 -30.41 -29.97
C TYR A 732 4.47 -30.30 -28.97
N GLY A 733 5.06 -29.12 -28.76
CA GLY A 733 5.52 -28.75 -27.40
C GLY A 733 6.14 -27.37 -27.19
N LYS A 734 6.29 -26.86 -25.95
CA LYS A 734 6.32 -25.42 -25.66
C LYS A 734 7.62 -24.78 -25.04
N SER A 735 8.09 -23.54 -25.35
CA SER A 735 9.56 -23.10 -25.41
C SER A 735 10.07 -21.74 -24.82
N ILE A 736 11.26 -21.49 -24.20
CA ILE A 736 11.69 -20.23 -23.44
C ILE A 736 12.56 -19.07 -24.06
N PHE A 737 12.33 -17.82 -23.54
CA PHE A 737 12.83 -16.39 -23.68
C PHE A 737 14.14 -15.81 -23.11
N LYS A 738 14.48 -14.60 -23.61
CA LYS A 738 15.64 -13.71 -23.43
C LYS A 738 15.12 -12.26 -23.45
N THR A 739 15.25 -11.24 -22.54
CA THR A 739 15.11 -9.71 -22.41
C THR A 739 16.19 -8.58 -22.62
N ASN A 740 16.05 -7.60 -23.53
CA ASN A 740 16.84 -6.34 -23.61
C ASN A 740 16.20 -5.21 -24.47
N GLY A 741 15.06 -5.45 -25.12
CA GLY A 741 14.31 -4.43 -25.86
C GLY A 741 14.69 -4.30 -27.34
N THR A 742 15.31 -5.33 -27.94
CA THR A 742 15.78 -5.28 -29.33
C THR A 742 15.63 -6.59 -30.12
N LEU A 743 15.29 -6.44 -31.41
CA LEU A 743 15.10 -7.50 -32.41
C LEU A 743 16.31 -8.44 -32.65
N GLU A 744 17.48 -8.07 -32.14
CA GLU A 744 18.72 -8.85 -32.28
C GLU A 744 19.17 -9.51 -30.98
N GLY A 745 18.75 -9.00 -29.81
CA GLY A 745 18.67 -9.82 -28.60
C GLY A 745 17.77 -11.05 -28.81
N THR A 746 16.98 -11.08 -29.88
CA THR A 746 16.01 -12.11 -30.25
C THR A 746 16.61 -13.46 -30.66
N ILE A 747 17.03 -14.25 -29.67
CA ILE A 747 17.66 -15.59 -29.77
C ILE A 747 17.21 -16.58 -28.61
N PRO A 748 16.33 -17.61 -28.76
CA PRO A 748 15.89 -18.54 -27.70
C PRO A 748 16.93 -19.48 -27.17
N LEU A 749 16.54 -20.04 -26.06
CA LEU A 749 17.44 -20.64 -25.14
C LEU A 749 16.72 -21.69 -24.33
N PHE A 750 15.38 -21.72 -24.32
CA PHE A 750 14.74 -23.02 -24.43
C PHE A 750 13.69 -23.06 -25.55
N VAL A 751 13.37 -24.26 -26.04
CA VAL A 751 12.79 -24.56 -27.35
C VAL A 751 11.80 -25.76 -27.36
N GLY A 752 10.90 -25.89 -26.41
CA GLY A 752 9.57 -26.53 -26.52
C GLY A 752 9.21 -27.87 -27.12
N SER A 753 9.79 -28.38 -28.18
CA SER A 753 9.41 -29.71 -28.71
C SER A 753 10.58 -30.63 -28.96
N GLU A 754 11.50 -30.92 -28.01
CA GLU A 754 12.72 -31.70 -28.33
C GLU A 754 13.15 -32.90 -27.42
N HIS A 755 12.54 -33.05 -26.25
CA HIS A 755 12.76 -33.86 -25.01
C HIS A 755 12.31 -35.41 -25.27
N PRO A 756 12.58 -36.56 -24.51
CA PRO A 756 11.74 -37.86 -24.21
C PRO A 756 10.35 -38.22 -23.40
N ILE A 757 9.70 -37.47 -22.44
CA ILE A 757 8.26 -37.34 -21.89
C ILE A 757 7.02 -37.50 -22.88
N HIS A 758 5.81 -37.09 -22.47
CA HIS A 758 4.58 -36.73 -23.23
C HIS A 758 3.65 -35.59 -22.62
N ASN A 759 3.94 -34.27 -22.80
CA ASN A 759 3.01 -33.07 -22.66
C ASN A 759 3.05 -32.06 -21.45
N PRO A 760 4.17 -31.45 -21.01
CA PRO A 760 4.41 -30.46 -19.90
C PRO A 760 3.46 -29.25 -19.63
N ASP A 761 3.76 -28.45 -18.59
CA ASP A 761 2.93 -27.38 -17.97
C ASP A 761 3.76 -26.18 -17.42
N ILE A 762 3.27 -25.00 -17.01
CA ILE A 762 4.08 -24.02 -16.22
C ILE A 762 3.33 -23.39 -15.08
N ASP A 763 4.12 -23.13 -14.03
CA ASP A 763 3.98 -21.94 -13.18
C ASP A 763 5.36 -21.48 -12.63
N ASN A 764 5.36 -20.63 -11.61
CA ASN A 764 6.45 -20.24 -10.71
C ASN A 764 7.86 -19.95 -11.28
N ILE A 765 8.12 -18.70 -11.63
CA ILE A 765 9.46 -18.10 -11.82
C ILE A 765 9.63 -16.96 -10.79
N LEU A 766 10.85 -16.74 -10.29
CA LEU A 766 11.41 -15.44 -9.84
C LEU A 766 12.97 -15.46 -9.85
N THR A 767 13.66 -14.46 -9.27
CA THR A 767 15.11 -14.15 -9.46
C THR A 767 15.95 -14.59 -8.26
N CYS A 768 17.26 -14.78 -8.45
CA CYS A 768 18.28 -14.59 -7.40
C CYS A 768 19.71 -14.58 -7.97
N GLY A 769 20.63 -13.76 -7.45
CA GLY A 769 22.01 -13.73 -7.96
C GLY A 769 22.13 -13.29 -9.40
N ASP A 770 23.19 -13.74 -10.08
CA ASP A 770 23.50 -13.51 -11.50
C ASP A 770 22.45 -14.11 -12.49
N TYR A 771 21.29 -14.54 -11.97
CA TYR A 771 20.54 -15.71 -12.38
C TYR A 771 18.99 -15.55 -12.07
N VAL A 772 18.05 -16.25 -12.74
CA VAL A 772 16.54 -16.14 -12.66
C VAL A 772 15.78 -17.48 -12.93
N TYR A 773 14.50 -17.75 -12.58
CA TYR A 773 14.01 -19.14 -12.31
C TYR A 773 12.59 -19.66 -12.81
N PHE A 774 11.97 -20.79 -12.34
CA PHE A 774 11.20 -21.81 -13.17
C PHE A 774 10.07 -22.69 -12.55
N GLY A 775 9.06 -23.17 -13.33
CA GLY A 775 8.16 -24.34 -13.01
C GLY A 775 7.43 -25.22 -14.15
N ILE A 776 7.21 -26.58 -14.10
CA ILE A 776 6.53 -27.56 -15.08
C ILE A 776 5.98 -29.00 -14.65
N GLN A 777 4.87 -29.52 -15.23
CA GLN A 777 4.54 -31.00 -15.38
C GLN A 777 3.67 -31.39 -16.59
N GLU A 778 3.44 -32.65 -17.05
CA GLU A 778 2.56 -33.06 -18.21
C GLU A 778 1.07 -32.53 -18.34
N SER A 779 0.60 -31.43 -17.72
CA SER A 779 -0.74 -30.76 -17.82
C SER A 779 -2.04 -31.41 -17.25
N LEU A 780 -1.99 -32.54 -16.54
CA LEU A 780 -3.17 -33.20 -15.88
C LEU A 780 -2.88 -33.95 -14.53
N GLY A 781 -2.05 -33.47 -13.59
CA GLY A 781 -1.60 -34.21 -12.40
C GLY A 781 -0.96 -33.37 -11.28
N PHE A 782 0.01 -33.92 -10.53
CA PHE A 782 0.38 -33.41 -9.20
C PHE A 782 1.87 -33.46 -8.85
N GLY A 783 2.47 -32.27 -8.65
CA GLY A 783 3.84 -32.12 -8.21
C GLY A 783 4.95 -32.34 -9.25
N ASN A 784 6.02 -31.62 -9.08
CA ASN A 784 6.69 -30.76 -10.06
C ASN A 784 8.07 -31.16 -10.62
N LYS A 785 8.20 -31.37 -11.94
CA LYS A 785 8.88 -32.56 -12.46
C LYS A 785 10.30 -32.54 -13.07
N GLU A 786 10.87 -31.50 -13.67
CA GLU A 786 12.33 -31.29 -13.82
C GLU A 786 12.75 -30.01 -13.12
N LEU A 787 13.95 -29.43 -13.30
CA LEU A 787 14.41 -28.13 -12.79
C LEU A 787 15.92 -28.01 -13.00
N TRP A 788 16.34 -26.79 -13.30
CA TRP A 788 17.16 -26.48 -14.45
C TRP A 788 17.88 -25.09 -14.53
N ARG A 789 19.20 -24.94 -14.79
CA ARG A 789 20.06 -23.70 -14.61
C ARG A 789 20.83 -23.05 -15.82
N THR A 790 20.76 -21.70 -16.01
CA THR A 790 20.69 -21.06 -17.36
C THR A 790 21.06 -19.52 -17.92
N SER A 791 22.03 -18.63 -17.55
CA SER A 791 21.88 -17.10 -17.54
C SER A 791 22.33 -15.99 -18.57
N GLY A 792 23.09 -16.15 -19.68
CA GLY A 792 23.70 -15.03 -20.48
C GLY A 792 24.03 -15.26 -21.99
N ALA A 793 24.82 -16.28 -22.36
CA ALA A 793 25.08 -16.75 -23.74
C ALA A 793 25.53 -18.23 -23.86
N LEU A 794 25.36 -18.82 -25.06
CA LEU A 794 26.09 -19.93 -25.73
C LEU A 794 26.47 -21.29 -25.01
N GLU A 795 26.60 -21.45 -23.67
CA GLU A 795 27.45 -22.53 -23.08
C GLU A 795 26.90 -23.44 -21.95
N THR A 796 25.97 -22.98 -21.13
CA THR A 796 25.85 -23.33 -19.67
C THR A 796 24.39 -23.53 -19.24
N THR A 797 23.71 -24.27 -20.07
CA THR A 797 22.41 -24.87 -19.85
C THR A 797 22.61 -26.17 -19.15
N ILE A 798 22.33 -26.22 -17.87
CA ILE A 798 22.79 -27.28 -17.01
C ILE A 798 21.70 -27.61 -15.94
N LYS A 799 21.19 -28.85 -15.85
CA LYS A 799 20.20 -29.28 -14.85
C LYS A 799 20.71 -29.35 -13.42
N LEU A 800 20.05 -28.72 -12.45
CA LEU A 800 20.22 -29.13 -11.05
C LEU A 800 19.29 -30.22 -10.51
N VAL A 801 18.19 -30.90 -11.01
CA VAL A 801 17.60 -32.09 -10.22
C VAL A 801 17.02 -33.48 -10.86
N GLY A 802 17.57 -34.41 -11.71
CA GLY A 802 16.66 -35.36 -12.50
C GLY A 802 16.58 -36.91 -12.64
N GLN A 803 15.33 -37.45 -12.43
CA GLN A 803 14.92 -38.87 -12.28
C GLN A 803 15.61 -39.92 -13.13
N GLU A 804 16.21 -40.82 -12.39
CA GLU A 804 16.12 -42.27 -12.51
C GLU A 804 14.89 -42.83 -11.75
N GLU A 805 14.03 -43.50 -12.54
CA GLU A 805 13.27 -44.77 -12.35
C GLU A 805 11.74 -44.89 -12.06
N GLY A 806 10.79 -43.93 -11.98
CA GLY A 806 9.35 -44.34 -11.81
C GLY A 806 8.20 -43.30 -11.78
N GLU A 807 6.99 -43.62 -11.28
CA GLU A 807 5.77 -42.77 -11.08
C GLU A 807 5.90 -41.28 -10.61
N TYR A 808 5.69 -40.89 -9.33
CA TYR A 808 5.73 -39.48 -8.85
C TYR A 808 6.26 -39.21 -7.41
N ASN A 809 6.86 -38.02 -7.20
CA ASN A 809 8.25 -37.85 -6.70
C ASN A 809 8.72 -36.38 -6.28
N SER A 810 7.90 -35.44 -5.79
CA SER A 810 7.85 -34.03 -6.24
C SER A 810 8.48 -32.89 -5.42
N VAL A 811 8.62 -31.69 -6.05
CA VAL A 811 9.29 -30.48 -5.51
C VAL A 811 8.61 -29.17 -5.82
N ASN A 812 8.32 -28.39 -4.80
CA ASN A 812 7.88 -27.03 -5.02
C ASN A 812 8.84 -25.99 -4.36
N ASN A 813 8.37 -24.84 -3.94
CA ASN A 813 8.95 -23.72 -3.20
C ASN A 813 10.20 -22.96 -3.73
N LEU A 814 10.04 -21.66 -4.04
CA LEU A 814 10.99 -20.74 -4.69
C LEU A 814 11.27 -19.38 -4.04
N ALA A 815 12.50 -18.86 -4.14
CA ALA A 815 12.93 -17.44 -4.21
C ALA A 815 14.45 -17.31 -3.85
N CYS A 816 14.90 -16.17 -3.29
CA CYS A 816 16.28 -15.72 -3.22
C CYS A 816 16.80 -15.37 -1.82
N PHE A 817 18.10 -15.55 -1.50
CA PHE A 817 18.80 -15.13 -0.27
C PHE A 817 20.30 -15.01 -0.53
N LYS A 818 21.00 -13.94 -0.13
CA LYS A 818 22.46 -13.78 -0.38
C LYS A 818 22.91 -14.29 -1.77
N ASP A 819 22.09 -14.06 -2.80
CA ASP A 819 22.22 -14.65 -4.16
C ASP A 819 22.15 -16.20 -4.27
N ASN A 820 22.20 -16.90 -3.13
CA ASN A 820 22.00 -18.31 -2.81
C ASN A 820 20.63 -18.61 -2.10
N LEU A 821 19.49 -18.09 -2.61
CA LEU A 821 18.50 -18.92 -3.34
C LEU A 821 18.09 -20.26 -2.65
N ILE A 822 16.84 -20.62 -2.21
CA ILE A 822 16.63 -21.67 -1.10
C ILE A 822 15.29 -22.48 -0.77
N PHE A 823 15.24 -23.85 -0.64
CA PHE A 823 13.98 -24.71 -0.83
C PHE A 823 13.96 -26.28 -0.57
N THR A 824 13.22 -27.05 -1.43
CA THR A 824 12.37 -28.22 -1.21
C THR A 824 12.70 -29.52 -1.88
N GLN A 825 12.41 -30.62 -1.20
CA GLN A 825 12.46 -31.90 -1.86
C GLN A 825 11.85 -33.04 -1.06
N TYR A 826 10.62 -33.39 -1.42
CA TYR A 826 9.68 -34.44 -1.02
C TYR A 826 10.10 -35.71 -0.19
N SER A 827 11.11 -35.72 0.71
CA SER A 827 11.95 -36.91 0.98
C SER A 827 11.74 -37.64 2.33
N SER A 828 11.39 -38.93 2.31
CA SER A 828 11.24 -39.86 3.45
C SER A 828 12.35 -39.89 4.51
N ASP A 829 13.56 -39.43 4.19
CA ASP A 829 14.72 -39.56 5.07
C ASP A 829 15.01 -38.28 5.89
N PHE A 830 14.10 -37.30 5.85
CA PHE A 830 14.20 -36.08 6.67
C PHE A 830 15.33 -35.13 6.23
N GLN A 831 15.29 -34.61 4.99
CA GLN A 831 16.28 -33.71 4.34
C GLN A 831 15.67 -32.50 3.52
N ILE A 832 16.04 -31.17 3.67
CA ILE A 832 15.58 -29.80 3.13
C ILE A 832 16.73 -28.73 2.80
N TRP A 833 16.81 -27.83 1.79
CA TRP A 833 18.14 -27.62 1.08
C TRP A 833 18.62 -26.36 0.20
N ILE A 834 19.95 -26.21 -0.13
CA ILE A 834 20.73 -25.06 -0.80
C ILE A 834 22.00 -25.46 -1.62
N THR A 835 22.64 -24.57 -2.42
CA THR A 835 24.03 -24.78 -2.91
C THR A 835 25.11 -24.61 -1.85
N ASN A 836 26.30 -25.05 -2.25
CA ASN A 836 27.55 -24.53 -1.77
C ASN A 836 28.18 -23.34 -2.56
N GLY A 837 27.40 -22.43 -3.16
CA GLY A 837 27.84 -21.19 -3.86
C GLY A 837 28.82 -21.34 -5.03
N GLN A 838 29.31 -22.54 -5.31
CA GLN A 838 29.28 -23.00 -6.68
C GLN A 838 27.81 -23.12 -7.04
N PRO A 839 27.32 -22.27 -7.94
CA PRO A 839 25.88 -22.24 -8.17
C PRO A 839 25.45 -23.53 -8.92
N ASP A 840 26.45 -24.30 -9.39
CA ASP A 840 26.42 -25.66 -9.90
C ASP A 840 26.45 -26.73 -8.77
N LYS A 841 26.23 -26.55 -7.45
CA LYS A 841 26.52 -27.68 -6.52
C LYS A 841 25.80 -27.91 -5.19
N VAL A 842 25.51 -29.20 -5.00
CA VAL A 842 24.92 -29.93 -3.86
C VAL A 842 25.92 -30.77 -3.04
N ILE A 843 25.99 -30.61 -1.71
CA ILE A 843 26.52 -31.59 -0.73
C ILE A 843 25.42 -31.93 0.31
N GLY A 844 25.63 -32.15 1.62
CA GLY A 844 24.50 -32.26 2.57
C GLY A 844 24.63 -31.42 3.84
N LEU A 845 23.54 -30.78 4.28
CA LEU A 845 23.34 -30.22 5.64
C LEU A 845 22.23 -30.97 6.45
N ASN A 846 21.69 -30.40 7.55
CA ASN A 846 20.82 -30.96 8.62
C ASN A 846 20.84 -29.97 9.82
N PHE A 847 20.39 -30.26 11.05
CA PHE A 847 20.16 -29.14 12.00
C PHE A 847 20.08 -29.50 13.52
N ASN A 848 20.56 -28.63 14.47
CA ASN A 848 20.37 -28.70 15.96
C ASN A 848 19.62 -27.54 16.73
N ILE A 849 18.59 -27.79 17.59
CA ILE A 849 17.71 -26.70 18.17
C ILE A 849 18.13 -26.36 19.59
N SER A 850 18.09 -25.08 19.97
CA SER A 850 18.43 -24.52 21.27
C SER A 850 17.34 -24.58 22.37
N ASN A 851 16.03 -24.34 22.16
CA ASN A 851 15.14 -24.11 23.33
C ASN A 851 13.63 -24.58 23.34
N GLY A 852 13.28 -25.88 23.53
CA GLY A 852 11.94 -26.51 23.27
C GLY A 852 11.97 -28.04 22.91
N SER A 853 11.09 -28.60 22.04
CA SER A 853 10.82 -30.06 21.79
C SER A 853 11.01 -30.75 20.37
N PRO A 854 11.68 -31.93 20.24
CA PRO A 854 12.11 -32.59 18.97
C PRO A 854 11.09 -33.01 17.88
N LEU A 855 11.62 -33.63 16.79
CA LEU A 855 10.98 -33.60 15.47
C LEU A 855 11.16 -34.84 14.44
N SER A 856 10.14 -35.54 13.81
CA SER A 856 10.03 -36.48 12.55
C SER A 856 8.96 -36.28 11.27
N GLY A 857 9.13 -35.54 10.09
CA GLY A 857 8.26 -35.25 8.83
C GLY A 857 8.94 -34.47 7.58
N SER A 858 8.34 -33.49 6.73
CA SER A 858 8.48 -32.15 5.76
C SER A 858 7.98 -30.53 6.04
N PRO A 859 8.61 -29.26 5.86
CA PRO A 859 8.05 -27.80 6.15
C PRO A 859 7.86 -26.57 5.08
N PHE A 860 6.88 -25.60 4.96
CA PHE A 860 6.47 -24.83 3.70
C PHE A 860 6.03 -23.34 3.55
N TYR A 861 5.91 -22.89 2.28
CA TYR A 861 5.51 -21.55 1.75
C TYR A 861 6.44 -20.39 2.21
N PHE A 862 7.32 -19.72 1.39
CA PHE A 862 8.44 -18.85 1.87
C PHE A 862 9.01 -17.63 1.02
N THR A 863 9.95 -16.84 1.60
CA THR A 863 10.90 -15.82 1.03
C THR A 863 12.06 -15.34 2.00
N SER A 864 13.08 -14.46 1.70
CA SER A 864 14.28 -14.08 2.54
C SER A 864 14.56 -12.55 2.84
N VAL A 865 15.24 -12.11 3.95
CA VAL A 865 15.58 -10.69 4.34
C VAL A 865 16.80 -10.60 5.28
N VAL A 866 17.49 -9.45 5.27
CA VAL A 866 18.60 -9.08 6.18
C VAL A 866 19.55 -10.28 6.37
N ASN A 867 20.04 -10.82 5.25
CA ASN A 867 21.08 -11.88 5.15
C ASN A 867 20.77 -13.26 5.77
N LYS A 868 19.52 -13.51 6.17
CA LYS A 868 19.13 -14.51 7.18
C LYS A 868 17.66 -15.05 6.85
N LEU A 869 17.14 -16.20 7.35
CA LEU A 869 15.69 -16.60 7.21
C LEU A 869 15.09 -17.58 8.26
N TYR A 870 13.76 -17.46 8.21
CA TYR A 870 12.47 -17.99 8.65
C TYR A 870 11.73 -19.23 7.97
N PHE A 871 11.51 -20.47 8.51
CA PHE A 871 10.70 -21.62 7.94
C PHE A 871 9.88 -22.66 8.82
N GLU A 872 9.08 -23.61 8.24
CA GLU A 872 7.95 -24.38 8.87
C GLU A 872 8.03 -25.53 9.90
N GLY A 873 6.85 -25.83 10.52
CA GLY A 873 6.50 -26.21 11.91
C GLY A 873 6.43 -27.57 12.65
N THR A 874 6.08 -28.68 12.03
CA THR A 874 5.34 -29.81 12.62
C THR A 874 5.81 -30.57 13.89
N SER A 875 6.83 -30.21 14.70
CA SER A 875 7.13 -30.71 16.11
C SER A 875 6.55 -32.05 16.69
N THR A 876 6.71 -32.32 17.99
CA THR A 876 5.92 -33.37 18.67
C THR A 876 5.22 -32.91 19.95
N GLU A 877 5.12 -31.59 20.18
CA GLU A 877 4.47 -31.07 21.40
C GLU A 877 3.57 -29.83 21.20
N SER A 878 3.71 -29.09 20.11
CA SER A 878 3.57 -27.62 20.21
C SER A 878 2.50 -26.94 19.32
N GLY A 879 2.66 -26.63 18.02
CA GLY A 879 1.55 -26.03 17.22
C GLY A 879 1.78 -25.48 15.79
N SER A 880 2.73 -26.05 15.07
CA SER A 880 3.40 -25.64 13.83
C SER A 880 4.43 -24.64 14.23
N GLU A 881 5.59 -25.13 14.64
CA GLU A 881 6.52 -24.36 15.43
C GLU A 881 7.62 -23.59 14.68
N ILE A 882 8.00 -22.38 15.08
CA ILE A 882 8.54 -21.42 14.07
C ILE A 882 9.95 -21.49 13.40
N TYR A 883 11.18 -21.71 13.95
CA TYR A 883 12.38 -22.17 13.14
C TYR A 883 13.82 -21.47 13.16
N VAL A 884 14.19 -20.38 13.86
CA VAL A 884 15.48 -19.61 13.75
C VAL A 884 16.78 -20.39 13.35
N ALA A 885 17.50 -20.02 12.27
CA ALA A 885 18.98 -20.11 12.27
C ALA A 885 19.76 -19.04 11.50
N ASN A 886 21.00 -18.95 11.97
CA ASN A 886 21.99 -17.93 11.68
C ASN A 886 22.82 -18.25 10.42
N PRO A 887 23.56 -17.29 9.83
CA PRO A 887 24.68 -17.65 8.97
C PRO A 887 25.65 -18.55 9.75
N LEU A 888 26.42 -19.31 9.00
CA LEU A 888 26.79 -20.64 9.46
C LEU A 888 27.86 -20.65 10.51
N ARG A 889 27.53 -21.28 11.63
CA ARG A 889 28.50 -21.78 12.60
C ARG A 889 28.37 -23.30 12.63
N ILE A 890 29.20 -24.04 11.89
CA ILE A 890 29.09 -25.51 11.89
C ILE A 890 29.60 -26.12 13.19
N ARG A 891 29.25 -27.39 13.41
CA ARG A 891 29.93 -28.28 14.35
C ARG A 891 31.01 -29.11 13.62
N PRO A 892 32.10 -29.55 14.28
CA PRO A 892 33.32 -30.05 13.61
C PRO A 892 33.25 -31.44 12.93
N GLU A 893 32.10 -31.85 12.40
CA GLU A 893 31.89 -33.13 11.69
C GLU A 893 31.23 -32.93 10.28
N GLY A 894 31.30 -31.70 9.74
CA GLY A 894 30.81 -31.29 8.41
C GLY A 894 31.71 -31.66 7.22
N THR A 895 31.34 -31.21 6.01
CA THR A 895 32.04 -31.53 4.73
C THR A 895 32.15 -30.39 3.71
N LEU A 896 31.86 -29.15 4.11
CA LEU A 896 32.27 -27.95 3.38
C LEU A 896 33.70 -27.60 3.81
N GLU A 897 34.35 -26.78 3.01
CA GLU A 897 35.60 -26.18 3.45
C GLU A 897 35.25 -25.01 4.40
N ASP A 898 35.94 -25.06 5.53
CA ASP A 898 36.13 -24.06 6.59
C ASP A 898 37.66 -24.11 6.69
N ASN A 899 38.31 -23.27 5.88
CA ASN A 899 39.71 -23.47 5.49
C ASN A 899 40.73 -22.96 6.53
N ASP A 900 40.29 -22.19 7.53
CA ASP A 900 41.12 -21.63 8.61
C ASP A 900 40.76 -22.12 10.03
N GLU A 901 39.64 -22.86 10.19
CA GLU A 901 39.09 -23.39 11.44
C GLU A 901 38.50 -22.32 12.40
N ASP A 902 37.99 -21.18 11.90
CA ASP A 902 37.32 -20.16 12.73
C ASP A 902 35.88 -20.53 13.18
N GLY A 903 35.19 -21.34 12.37
CA GLY A 903 33.86 -21.89 12.63
C GLY A 903 32.75 -21.37 11.71
N VAL A 904 32.98 -20.31 10.95
CA VAL A 904 32.20 -19.98 9.73
C VAL A 904 32.74 -20.82 8.56
N ILE A 905 32.06 -20.83 7.42
CA ILE A 905 32.46 -21.62 6.24
C ILE A 905 32.77 -20.71 5.06
N ASP A 906 33.72 -21.09 4.20
CA ASP A 906 34.20 -20.42 2.96
C ASP A 906 33.13 -19.82 2.00
N LEU A 907 31.86 -20.11 2.26
CA LEU A 907 30.69 -19.77 1.48
C LEU A 907 29.83 -18.63 2.08
N PHE A 908 29.95 -18.39 3.38
CA PHE A 908 29.32 -17.26 4.09
C PHE A 908 30.31 -16.47 4.96
N ASP A 909 31.54 -16.97 5.01
CA ASP A 909 32.74 -16.30 5.46
C ASP A 909 33.22 -15.36 4.34
N GLU A 910 33.22 -14.07 4.62
CA GLU A 910 33.69 -13.01 3.73
C GLU A 910 35.22 -12.78 3.91
N CYS A 911 35.87 -13.53 4.80
CA CYS A 911 37.18 -13.27 5.39
C CYS A 911 38.23 -14.41 5.36
N THR A 912 37.88 -15.64 4.91
CA THR A 912 38.63 -16.82 4.34
C THR A 912 40.12 -17.13 4.61
N GLU A 913 40.86 -16.36 5.40
CA GLU A 913 42.19 -16.69 5.94
C GLU A 913 42.31 -16.23 7.41
N THR A 914 41.27 -16.44 8.23
CA THR A 914 41.16 -15.99 9.63
C THR A 914 42.30 -16.51 10.55
N PRO A 915 42.91 -15.65 11.39
CA PRO A 915 43.94 -16.09 12.33
C PRO A 915 43.43 -17.07 13.41
N SER A 916 43.69 -18.35 13.19
CA SER A 916 43.29 -19.48 14.05
C SER A 916 43.43 -19.22 15.57
N GLY A 917 42.28 -19.08 16.23
CA GLY A 917 42.14 -18.85 17.67
C GLY A 917 41.63 -17.46 18.08
N GLU A 918 41.37 -16.59 17.12
CA GLU A 918 40.64 -15.32 17.32
C GLU A 918 39.12 -15.56 17.31
N SER A 919 38.31 -14.50 17.40
CA SER A 919 36.85 -14.58 17.49
C SER A 919 36.19 -13.71 16.45
N VAL A 920 35.31 -14.31 15.65
CA VAL A 920 34.72 -13.70 14.46
C VAL A 920 33.26 -13.24 14.65
N ASN A 921 32.84 -12.31 13.79
CA ASN A 921 31.44 -11.90 13.62
C ASN A 921 30.59 -13.03 12.97
N ASP A 922 29.48 -12.71 12.35
CA ASP A 922 28.59 -13.69 11.69
C ASP A 922 28.93 -13.89 10.19
N GLU A 923 29.93 -13.15 9.72
CA GLU A 923 30.48 -13.09 8.35
C GLU A 923 31.91 -13.66 8.29
N GLY A 924 32.41 -14.33 9.34
CA GLY A 924 33.76 -14.93 9.40
C GLY A 924 34.91 -13.95 9.66
N CYS A 925 34.64 -12.64 9.74
CA CYS A 925 35.69 -11.65 9.96
C CYS A 925 36.05 -11.47 11.44
N SER A 926 37.34 -11.47 11.74
CA SER A 926 37.88 -11.03 13.04
C SER A 926 38.40 -9.58 13.00
N GLU A 927 38.56 -8.98 14.16
CA GLU A 927 39.13 -7.63 14.37
C GLU A 927 40.52 -7.43 13.71
N SER A 928 41.27 -8.49 13.42
CA SER A 928 42.57 -8.41 12.74
C SER A 928 42.49 -8.45 11.20
N GLN A 929 41.28 -8.61 10.64
CA GLN A 929 40.99 -8.63 9.19
C GLN A 929 40.04 -7.52 8.75
N LEU A 930 39.14 -7.06 9.62
CA LEU A 930 38.28 -5.89 9.37
C LEU A 930 39.14 -4.63 9.14
N ASP A 931 38.67 -3.74 8.26
CA ASP A 931 39.34 -2.57 7.69
C ASP A 931 38.23 -1.55 7.41
N ASP A 932 37.69 -0.96 8.47
CA ASP A 932 36.37 -0.30 8.48
C ASP A 932 36.30 1.00 7.64
N ASP A 933 37.44 1.60 7.30
CA ASP A 933 37.57 2.82 6.49
C ASP A 933 38.20 2.60 5.10
N GLU A 934 38.54 1.35 4.76
CA GLU A 934 39.24 0.90 3.54
C GLU A 934 40.63 1.55 3.31
N ASP A 935 41.38 1.90 4.37
CA ASP A 935 42.76 2.44 4.26
C ASP A 935 43.78 1.38 3.79
N GLY A 936 43.54 0.10 4.11
CA GLY A 936 44.44 -1.02 3.84
C GLY A 936 45.27 -1.50 5.05
N ILE A 937 44.93 -1.07 6.27
CA ILE A 937 45.48 -1.51 7.56
C ILE A 937 44.30 -1.91 8.46
N SER A 938 44.29 -3.17 8.91
CA SER A 938 43.16 -3.69 9.70
C SER A 938 43.03 -3.10 11.11
N ASN A 939 41.80 -3.12 11.64
CA ASN A 939 41.38 -2.49 12.89
C ASN A 939 42.26 -2.83 14.12
N GLU A 940 42.84 -4.06 14.21
CA GLU A 940 43.77 -4.43 15.31
C GLU A 940 45.14 -3.72 15.23
N LEU A 941 45.54 -3.26 14.05
CA LEU A 941 46.85 -2.68 13.74
C LEU A 941 46.81 -1.17 13.42
N ASP A 942 45.64 -0.65 13.14
CA ASP A 942 45.41 0.77 12.93
C ASP A 942 45.35 1.56 14.27
N GLU A 943 45.83 2.80 14.23
CA GLU A 943 45.74 3.77 15.33
C GLU A 943 44.80 4.96 14.98
N CYS A 944 44.15 4.98 13.80
CA CYS A 944 43.32 6.08 13.25
C CYS A 944 42.13 5.59 12.35
N PRO A 945 41.07 4.97 12.91
CA PRO A 945 40.07 4.17 12.17
C PRO A 945 38.97 4.97 11.46
N GLU A 946 39.29 6.18 11.03
CA GLU A 946 38.45 7.05 10.18
C GLU A 946 39.34 7.82 9.18
N THR A 947 40.37 7.15 8.65
CA THR A 947 41.33 7.71 7.70
C THR A 947 40.62 8.02 6.36
N PRO A 948 40.70 9.25 5.83
CA PRO A 948 39.93 9.61 4.64
C PRO A 948 40.28 8.79 3.38
N MET A 949 39.31 8.01 2.89
CA MET A 949 39.41 7.08 1.75
C MET A 949 40.31 7.58 0.60
N GLY A 950 41.45 6.92 0.41
CA GLY A 950 42.41 7.19 -0.68
C GLY A 950 43.56 8.14 -0.34
N GLU A 951 43.72 8.53 0.93
CA GLU A 951 44.94 9.14 1.47
C GLU A 951 46.15 8.16 1.43
N ALA A 952 47.33 8.61 1.87
CA ALA A 952 48.57 7.82 1.84
C ALA A 952 49.10 7.53 3.26
N VAL A 953 48.85 6.31 3.71
CA VAL A 953 48.87 5.88 5.11
C VAL A 953 50.25 5.38 5.57
N ASN A 954 50.48 5.32 6.88
CA ASN A 954 51.74 4.89 7.48
C ASN A 954 51.72 3.39 7.88
N SER A 955 52.48 2.94 8.88
CA SER A 955 52.47 1.53 9.33
C SER A 955 51.43 1.21 10.41
N ASN A 956 50.56 2.18 10.70
CA ASN A 956 49.63 2.24 11.83
C ASN A 956 48.32 2.94 11.37
N GLY A 957 47.86 2.65 10.15
CA GLY A 957 46.89 3.46 9.38
C GLY A 957 47.32 4.93 9.28
N CYS A 958 46.77 5.84 10.09
CA CYS A 958 47.11 7.28 10.20
C CYS A 958 47.90 7.92 9.03
N SER A 959 47.23 8.73 8.21
CA SER A 959 47.82 9.50 7.10
C SER A 959 48.69 10.70 7.56
N GLU A 960 49.07 11.60 6.65
CA GLU A 960 49.67 12.90 7.05
C GLU A 960 48.62 13.82 7.72
N SER A 961 47.31 13.62 7.45
CA SER A 961 46.21 14.36 8.09
C SER A 961 46.11 14.02 9.58
N ASP A 962 46.03 12.72 9.89
CA ASP A 962 45.80 12.16 11.22
C ASP A 962 46.90 12.47 12.23
N LEU A 963 48.09 12.77 11.73
CA LEU A 963 49.26 13.14 12.52
C LEU A 963 49.48 14.66 12.57
N THR A 964 48.56 15.44 12.00
CA THR A 964 48.56 16.91 12.07
C THR A 964 47.45 17.43 12.96
N ASP A 965 47.87 18.18 13.96
CA ASP A 965 47.08 19.01 14.84
C ASP A 965 47.61 20.44 14.55
N GLU A 966 46.78 21.38 14.09
CA GLU A 966 47.23 22.76 13.79
C GLU A 966 47.24 23.68 15.02
N ASP A 967 46.27 23.62 15.95
CA ASP A 967 46.15 24.58 17.06
C ASP A 967 46.67 24.14 18.45
N LYS A 968 46.81 22.83 18.71
CA LYS A 968 47.22 22.12 19.94
C LYS A 968 46.19 22.05 21.07
N ASP A 969 44.95 21.67 20.78
CA ASP A 969 44.03 21.16 21.81
C ASP A 969 44.28 19.68 22.20
N GLY A 970 44.52 18.81 21.22
CA GLY A 970 44.74 17.37 21.40
C GLY A 970 44.07 16.45 20.37
N VAL A 971 43.20 16.96 19.50
CA VAL A 971 42.58 16.23 18.38
C VAL A 971 43.31 16.56 17.07
N ASN A 972 43.20 15.70 16.06
CA ASN A 972 43.83 15.83 14.75
C ASN A 972 42.89 16.46 13.71
N ASN A 973 43.45 17.18 12.73
CA ASN A 973 42.76 18.08 11.79
C ASN A 973 41.62 17.45 10.97
N ASN A 974 41.48 16.13 10.94
CA ASN A 974 40.42 15.39 10.25
C ASN A 974 39.24 14.99 11.16
N LEU A 975 39.48 14.73 12.45
CA LEU A 975 38.43 14.52 13.45
C LEU A 975 38.05 15.83 14.18
N ASP A 976 38.94 16.82 14.12
CA ASP A 976 38.76 18.17 14.65
C ASP A 976 37.77 18.98 13.79
N LEU A 977 36.52 19.00 14.23
CA LEU A 977 35.44 19.83 13.68
C LEU A 977 35.59 21.31 14.09
N CYS A 978 36.55 21.62 14.96
CA CYS A 978 36.70 22.89 15.66
C CYS A 978 38.09 23.57 15.53
N PRO A 979 38.76 23.60 14.34
CA PRO A 979 40.22 23.76 14.15
C PRO A 979 40.84 25.15 14.40
N ASN A 980 40.37 25.86 15.41
CA ASN A 980 40.94 27.10 15.97
C ASN A 980 40.71 27.16 17.51
N THR A 981 40.69 26.02 18.20
CA THR A 981 40.42 25.88 19.63
C THR A 981 41.35 26.75 20.50
N PRO A 982 40.82 27.44 21.54
CA PRO A 982 41.65 28.23 22.45
C PRO A 982 42.66 27.37 23.25
N LEU A 983 43.92 27.38 22.79
CA LEU A 983 45.06 26.66 23.38
C LEU A 983 45.03 26.52 24.92
N GLY A 984 44.67 25.31 25.38
CA GLY A 984 44.66 24.93 26.80
C GLY A 984 43.30 24.96 27.49
N GLU A 985 42.21 25.13 26.73
CA GLU A 985 40.87 24.68 27.14
C GLU A 985 40.76 23.14 27.01
N SER A 986 39.62 22.56 27.39
CA SER A 986 39.38 21.10 27.31
C SER A 986 38.29 20.81 26.29
N VAL A 987 38.60 19.92 25.37
CA VAL A 987 37.76 19.52 24.23
C VAL A 987 37.01 18.21 24.49
N ASP A 988 36.00 17.97 23.66
CA ASP A 988 35.39 16.66 23.45
C ASP A 988 36.24 15.79 22.49
N GLU A 989 35.64 14.77 21.88
CA GLU A 989 36.28 13.89 20.89
C GLU A 989 36.39 14.51 19.48
N ASN A 990 35.65 15.59 19.19
CA ASN A 990 35.61 16.28 17.89
C ASN A 990 36.50 17.54 17.84
N GLY A 991 37.44 17.69 18.78
CA GLY A 991 38.25 18.92 18.95
C GLY A 991 37.47 20.11 19.51
N CYS A 992 36.19 19.95 19.82
CA CYS A 992 35.33 21.07 20.19
C CYS A 992 35.37 21.33 21.70
N SER A 993 35.89 22.50 22.08
CA SER A 993 35.78 22.96 23.46
C SER A 993 34.38 23.49 23.74
N GLN A 994 33.99 23.54 25.01
CA GLN A 994 32.73 24.16 25.45
C GLN A 994 32.65 25.67 25.12
N SER A 995 33.69 26.30 24.56
CA SER A 995 33.65 27.67 24.00
C SER A 995 33.32 27.72 22.50
N GLN A 996 33.12 26.56 21.87
CA GLN A 996 32.84 26.33 20.44
C GLN A 996 31.67 25.36 20.19
N LEU A 997 31.28 24.57 21.20
CA LEU A 997 30.04 23.79 21.22
C LEU A 997 28.83 24.66 21.59
N ASP A 998 27.69 24.31 21.00
CA ASP A 998 26.39 25.00 21.02
C ASP A 998 25.33 23.87 20.93
N ASP A 999 25.15 23.14 22.04
CA ASP A 999 24.54 21.78 22.07
C ASP A 999 23.05 21.77 21.67
N ASP A 1000 22.32 22.84 21.96
CA ASP A 1000 20.91 23.04 21.57
C ASP A 1000 20.76 23.92 20.31
N VAL A 1001 21.86 24.42 19.76
CA VAL A 1001 21.99 25.19 18.51
C VAL A 1001 21.19 26.51 18.55
N ASP A 1002 21.26 27.21 19.68
CA ASP A 1002 20.60 28.50 19.91
C ASP A 1002 21.46 29.72 19.49
N GLY A 1003 22.77 29.52 19.31
CA GLY A 1003 23.76 30.55 18.96
C GLY A 1003 24.64 31.03 20.11
N VAL A 1004 24.52 30.45 21.32
CA VAL A 1004 25.28 30.79 22.52
C VAL A 1004 26.04 29.56 23.04
N MET A 1005 27.35 29.58 22.79
CA MET A 1005 28.25 28.50 23.18
C MET A 1005 28.11 28.06 24.65
N ASN A 1006 28.16 26.75 24.90
CA ASN A 1006 27.84 26.09 26.19
C ASN A 1006 28.53 26.70 27.43
N ASN A 1007 29.72 27.29 27.28
CA ASN A 1007 30.46 27.91 28.39
C ASN A 1007 29.91 29.28 28.82
N LEU A 1008 29.00 29.87 28.04
CA LEU A 1008 28.28 31.11 28.30
C LEU A 1008 26.78 30.88 28.50
N ASP A 1009 26.23 29.80 27.93
CA ASP A 1009 24.85 29.38 28.13
C ASP A 1009 24.52 29.01 29.61
N ILE A 1010 23.26 29.22 29.97
CA ILE A 1010 22.63 28.93 31.27
C ILE A 1010 21.29 28.17 31.09
N CYS A 1011 20.82 27.97 29.84
CA CYS A 1011 19.54 27.41 29.44
C CYS A 1011 19.69 26.33 28.32
N PRO A 1012 20.47 25.24 28.52
CA PRO A 1012 20.97 24.31 27.47
C PRO A 1012 19.93 23.28 26.97
N GLU A 1013 18.68 23.70 26.83
CA GLU A 1013 17.57 22.94 26.24
C GLU A 1013 16.66 23.90 25.43
N THR A 1014 17.22 25.02 24.92
CA THR A 1014 16.50 26.07 24.21
C THR A 1014 16.45 25.77 22.71
N LEU A 1015 15.24 25.54 22.19
CA LEU A 1015 15.06 25.15 20.80
C LEU A 1015 15.60 26.22 19.81
N PRO A 1016 16.24 25.84 18.68
CA PRO A 1016 16.84 26.74 17.67
C PRO A 1016 15.92 27.78 17.01
N ILE A 1017 14.64 27.81 17.37
CA ILE A 1017 13.60 28.68 16.82
C ILE A 1017 13.43 30.00 17.59
N TYR A 1018 14.08 30.14 18.76
CA TYR A 1018 13.99 31.34 19.61
C TYR A 1018 15.17 32.30 19.37
N GLU A 1019 14.94 33.62 19.31
CA GLU A 1019 16.03 34.56 19.59
C GLU A 1019 16.37 34.49 21.09
N VAL A 1020 17.64 34.33 21.43
CA VAL A 1020 18.12 34.12 22.80
C VAL A 1020 18.95 35.30 23.33
N ASP A 1021 19.09 35.37 24.65
CA ASP A 1021 19.90 36.40 25.31
C ASP A 1021 21.37 35.95 25.43
N ASN A 1022 22.27 36.79 25.95
CA ASN A 1022 23.71 36.47 25.97
C ASN A 1022 24.11 35.33 26.94
N ASN A 1023 23.14 34.56 27.45
CA ASN A 1023 23.32 33.36 28.25
C ASN A 1023 22.34 32.23 27.80
N GLY A 1024 22.00 32.18 26.51
CA GLY A 1024 21.18 31.14 25.84
C GLY A 1024 19.72 31.01 26.31
N CYS A 1025 19.25 31.96 27.11
CA CYS A 1025 17.88 31.92 27.59
C CYS A 1025 16.94 32.67 26.62
N PRO A 1026 15.79 32.10 26.22
CA PRO A 1026 14.96 32.63 25.13
C PRO A 1026 14.35 34.01 25.45
N VAL A 1027 14.59 34.97 24.55
CA VAL A 1027 14.04 36.33 24.58
C VAL A 1027 12.62 36.29 24.04
N LEU A 1028 11.70 35.80 24.88
CA LEU A 1028 10.27 35.73 24.56
C LEU A 1028 9.75 37.06 23.99
N PHE A 1029 9.32 37.02 22.73
CA PHE A 1029 8.83 38.16 21.96
C PHE A 1029 7.45 38.65 22.48
N GLU A 1030 7.46 39.44 23.56
CA GLU A 1030 6.25 40.08 24.09
C GLU A 1030 5.85 41.34 23.29
N LEU A 1031 5.11 41.17 22.20
CA LEU A 1031 4.27 42.27 21.69
C LEU A 1031 3.25 42.68 22.77
N PRO A 1032 3.07 43.99 23.06
CA PRO A 1032 2.09 44.46 24.04
C PRO A 1032 0.70 43.87 23.82
N SER A 1033 -0.04 43.60 24.90
CA SER A 1033 -1.36 42.96 24.84
C SER A 1033 -2.39 43.75 24.02
N ASP A 1034 -2.17 45.07 23.91
CA ASP A 1034 -2.97 46.06 23.19
C ASP A 1034 -2.46 46.39 21.78
N ASN A 1035 -1.38 45.75 21.30
CA ASN A 1035 -0.81 46.01 19.97
C ASN A 1035 -1.83 45.89 18.82
N PHE A 1036 -2.83 45.00 18.94
CA PHE A 1036 -3.88 44.85 17.94
C PHE A 1036 -5.19 45.53 18.38
N THR A 1037 -5.54 46.62 17.71
CA THR A 1037 -6.90 47.19 17.78
C THR A 1037 -7.76 46.58 16.69
N ILE A 1038 -8.74 45.76 17.08
CA ILE A 1038 -9.63 45.02 16.17
C ILE A 1038 -11.05 45.58 16.31
N GLU A 1039 -11.64 46.05 15.20
CA GLU A 1039 -12.97 46.67 15.17
C GLU A 1039 -13.88 46.01 14.11
N VAL A 1040 -15.02 45.47 14.54
CA VAL A 1040 -16.12 45.09 13.63
C VAL A 1040 -16.80 46.38 13.14
N THR A 1041 -16.24 46.96 12.08
CA THR A 1041 -16.69 48.24 11.49
C THR A 1041 -18.06 48.18 10.81
N GLY A 1042 -18.60 46.99 10.54
CA GLY A 1042 -19.96 46.80 10.05
C GLY A 1042 -20.54 45.42 10.37
N VAL A 1043 -21.76 45.40 10.90
CA VAL A 1043 -22.62 44.21 11.02
C VAL A 1043 -22.96 43.67 9.63
N SER A 1044 -23.18 42.36 9.50
CA SER A 1044 -23.65 41.78 8.24
C SER A 1044 -25.17 41.69 8.20
N CYS A 1045 -25.77 41.97 7.06
CA CYS A 1045 -27.22 41.94 6.90
C CYS A 1045 -27.72 40.49 6.79
N VAL A 1046 -28.91 40.18 7.29
CA VAL A 1046 -29.43 38.80 7.33
C VAL A 1046 -29.44 38.17 5.93
N GLY A 1047 -28.77 37.02 5.77
CA GLY A 1047 -28.64 36.32 4.49
C GLY A 1047 -27.77 37.06 3.46
N LYS A 1048 -26.83 37.89 3.91
CA LYS A 1048 -25.83 38.60 3.08
C LYS A 1048 -24.44 38.49 3.71
N ASN A 1049 -23.44 38.66 2.86
CA ASN A 1049 -22.04 38.73 3.20
C ASN A 1049 -21.53 40.15 2.94
N ASN A 1050 -21.77 41.05 3.89
CA ASN A 1050 -21.34 42.45 3.79
C ASN A 1050 -20.91 43.07 5.13
N GLY A 1051 -20.72 42.25 6.16
CA GLY A 1051 -20.01 42.61 7.37
C GLY A 1051 -18.55 43.00 7.06
N LYS A 1052 -17.95 43.80 7.95
CA LYS A 1052 -16.62 44.38 7.75
C LYS A 1052 -15.82 44.38 9.05
N LEU A 1053 -14.58 43.95 8.94
CA LEU A 1053 -13.63 43.83 10.04
C LEU A 1053 -12.38 44.64 9.70
N SER A 1054 -12.00 45.58 10.57
CA SER A 1054 -10.74 46.30 10.47
C SER A 1054 -9.81 45.84 11.57
N ILE A 1055 -8.57 45.53 11.21
CA ILE A 1055 -7.48 45.26 12.14
C ILE A 1055 -6.46 46.39 12.00
N LEU A 1056 -5.92 46.85 13.12
CA LEU A 1056 -4.83 47.82 13.21
C LEU A 1056 -3.78 47.22 14.15
N ALA A 1057 -2.52 47.20 13.72
CA ALA A 1057 -1.38 46.93 14.60
C ALA A 1057 -0.69 48.26 14.92
N GLU A 1058 -0.23 48.44 16.17
CA GLU A 1058 0.54 49.63 16.55
C GLU A 1058 1.99 49.53 16.08
N GLU A 1059 2.65 48.39 16.30
CA GLU A 1059 3.98 48.09 15.75
C GLU A 1059 3.87 47.40 14.36
N PRO A 1060 4.74 47.75 13.38
CA PRO A 1060 4.60 47.29 12.00
C PRO A 1060 5.47 46.07 11.65
N PHE A 1061 4.99 44.87 11.94
CA PHE A 1061 5.57 43.58 11.50
C PHE A 1061 4.81 42.99 10.31
N ASN A 1062 5.37 41.98 9.63
CA ASN A 1062 4.68 41.25 8.57
C ASN A 1062 3.70 40.24 9.20
N TYR A 1063 2.44 40.65 9.36
CA TYR A 1063 1.40 39.81 9.96
C TYR A 1063 0.61 39.02 8.91
N THR A 1064 0.24 37.80 9.23
CA THR A 1064 -0.83 37.06 8.55
C THR A 1064 -2.04 36.98 9.47
N ALA A 1065 -3.21 37.37 8.98
CA ALA A 1065 -4.49 37.21 9.66
C ALA A 1065 -5.31 36.13 8.97
N THR A 1066 -5.62 35.04 9.68
CA THR A 1066 -6.39 33.90 9.17
C THR A 1066 -7.77 33.91 9.81
N ILE A 1067 -8.82 33.75 9.01
CA ILE A 1067 -10.23 33.79 9.43
C ILE A 1067 -11.05 32.77 8.62
N ASP A 1068 -11.61 31.76 9.28
CA ASP A 1068 -12.37 30.66 8.68
C ASP A 1068 -11.66 29.99 7.46
N GLY A 1069 -10.32 29.97 7.45
CA GLY A 1069 -9.49 29.41 6.38
C GLY A 1069 -8.99 30.40 5.33
N ASP A 1070 -9.59 31.60 5.21
CA ASP A 1070 -9.05 32.67 4.36
C ASP A 1070 -7.86 33.37 5.04
N GLU A 1071 -6.73 33.52 4.34
CA GLU A 1071 -5.56 34.26 4.81
C GLU A 1071 -5.46 35.69 4.24
N TYR A 1072 -5.01 36.62 5.10
CA TYR A 1072 -4.88 38.03 4.77
C TYR A 1072 -3.59 38.63 5.35
N THR A 1073 -2.58 38.85 4.51
CA THR A 1073 -1.31 39.48 4.92
C THR A 1073 -1.45 41.01 5.09
N PHE A 1074 -0.85 41.57 6.14
CA PHE A 1074 -0.86 43.01 6.42
C PHE A 1074 0.30 43.46 7.32
N SER A 1075 0.73 44.71 7.21
CA SER A 1075 1.89 45.22 7.98
C SER A 1075 1.58 46.28 9.05
N SER A 1076 0.31 46.70 9.17
CA SER A 1076 -0.13 47.74 10.12
C SER A 1076 -1.63 47.98 10.09
N LYS A 1077 -2.27 47.76 8.93
CA LYS A 1077 -3.73 47.84 8.77
C LYS A 1077 -4.25 46.81 7.77
N LEU A 1078 -5.31 46.12 8.16
CA LEU A 1078 -6.13 45.27 7.30
C LEU A 1078 -7.60 45.70 7.34
N LEU A 1079 -8.33 45.44 6.26
CA LEU A 1079 -9.77 45.66 6.14
C LEU A 1079 -10.41 44.50 5.37
N ILE A 1080 -10.86 43.49 6.09
CA ILE A 1080 -11.63 42.36 5.55
C ILE A 1080 -13.07 42.82 5.32
N GLN A 1081 -13.64 42.44 4.19
CA GLN A 1081 -14.98 42.85 3.75
C GLN A 1081 -15.72 41.66 3.16
N ASN A 1082 -17.04 41.73 3.20
CA ASN A 1082 -17.94 40.66 2.74
C ASN A 1082 -17.96 39.43 3.66
N LEU A 1083 -17.83 39.65 4.97
CA LEU A 1083 -18.11 38.61 5.97
C LEU A 1083 -19.63 38.40 6.11
N TYR A 1084 -20.05 37.17 6.39
CA TYR A 1084 -21.42 36.85 6.81
C TYR A 1084 -21.64 37.27 8.28
N SER A 1085 -22.85 37.08 8.79
CA SER A 1085 -23.11 37.22 10.23
C SER A 1085 -22.84 35.88 10.94
N GLY A 1086 -21.89 35.85 11.86
CA GLY A 1086 -21.42 34.62 12.50
C GLY A 1086 -20.41 34.89 13.62
N SER A 1087 -19.97 33.80 14.27
CA SER A 1087 -18.79 33.81 15.13
C SER A 1087 -17.60 33.39 14.28
N TYR A 1088 -16.51 34.15 14.36
CA TYR A 1088 -15.29 34.01 13.59
C TYR A 1088 -14.13 33.83 14.56
N ASN A 1089 -13.23 32.88 14.30
CA ASN A 1089 -11.94 32.82 14.97
C ASN A 1089 -10.91 33.53 14.08
N LEU A 1090 -10.42 34.69 14.54
CA LEU A 1090 -9.36 35.43 13.86
C LEU A 1090 -8.04 35.14 14.57
N CYS A 1091 -7.15 34.37 13.95
CA CYS A 1091 -5.78 34.21 14.42
C CYS A 1091 -4.84 35.14 13.66
N ILE A 1092 -3.93 35.80 14.40
CA ILE A 1092 -2.89 36.64 13.81
C ILE A 1092 -1.52 36.05 14.17
N THR A 1093 -0.73 35.75 13.16
CA THR A 1093 0.68 35.31 13.26
C THR A 1093 1.62 36.37 12.69
N ILE A 1094 2.94 36.18 12.86
CA ILE A 1094 3.98 36.99 12.22
C ILE A 1094 4.86 36.08 11.35
N GLU A 1095 5.17 36.54 10.14
CA GLU A 1095 6.14 35.91 9.25
C GLU A 1095 7.53 35.90 9.91
N GLY A 1096 7.96 34.74 10.40
CA GLY A 1096 9.24 34.52 11.08
C GLY A 1096 9.15 34.11 12.55
N GLU A 1097 8.01 34.33 13.22
CA GLU A 1097 7.83 34.07 14.66
C GLU A 1097 6.92 32.85 14.87
N LEU A 1098 7.47 31.64 14.91
CA LEU A 1098 6.70 30.39 14.88
C LEU A 1098 5.72 30.24 16.05
N ASP A 1099 6.14 30.60 17.27
CA ASP A 1099 5.29 30.56 18.47
C ASP A 1099 4.33 31.77 18.60
N PHE A 1100 4.47 32.80 17.76
CA PHE A 1100 3.59 33.96 17.84
C PHE A 1100 2.26 33.71 17.13
N GLN A 1101 1.30 33.14 17.85
CA GLN A 1101 -0.10 33.10 17.43
C GLN A 1101 -1.00 33.82 18.45
N ARG A 1102 -1.74 34.84 17.99
CA ARG A 1102 -2.71 35.56 18.83
C ARG A 1102 -4.11 35.50 18.23
N CYS A 1103 -4.94 34.61 18.79
CA CYS A 1103 -6.32 34.38 18.34
C CYS A 1103 -7.37 35.21 19.09
N PHE A 1104 -8.38 35.66 18.35
CA PHE A 1104 -9.45 36.53 18.81
C PHE A 1104 -10.80 35.98 18.34
N ASN A 1105 -11.65 35.57 19.29
CA ASN A 1105 -13.03 35.20 18.99
C ASN A 1105 -13.87 36.46 18.76
N LEU A 1106 -14.37 36.64 17.54
CA LEU A 1106 -15.11 37.81 17.09
C LEU A 1106 -16.52 37.40 16.68
N ILE A 1107 -17.52 38.25 16.97
CA ILE A 1107 -18.89 38.05 16.49
C ILE A 1107 -19.22 39.18 15.52
N VAL A 1108 -19.40 38.84 14.24
CA VAL A 1108 -20.02 39.74 13.27
C VAL A 1108 -21.52 39.59 13.45
N GLU A 1109 -22.10 40.45 14.29
CA GLU A 1109 -23.53 40.43 14.59
C GLU A 1109 -24.38 40.59 13.32
N SER A 1110 -25.56 39.98 13.32
CA SER A 1110 -26.57 40.15 12.27
C SER A 1110 -27.33 41.47 12.46
N ALA A 1111 -27.41 42.27 11.39
CA ALA A 1111 -28.13 43.53 11.38
C ALA A 1111 -29.62 43.30 11.71
N SER A 1112 -30.12 43.95 12.76
CA SER A 1112 -31.52 43.81 13.19
C SER A 1112 -32.43 44.72 12.37
N GLU A 1113 -33.49 44.16 11.76
CA GLU A 1113 -34.50 44.99 11.08
C GLU A 1113 -35.02 46.11 12.00
N ILE A 1114 -35.09 47.33 11.49
CA ILE A 1114 -35.56 48.48 12.25
C ILE A 1114 -37.07 48.36 12.48
N SER A 1115 -37.47 48.15 13.73
CA SER A 1115 -38.87 47.99 14.12
C SER A 1115 -39.24 48.99 15.21
N GLY A 1116 -40.51 49.36 15.26
CA GLY A 1116 -40.97 50.42 16.15
C GLY A 1116 -42.43 50.78 15.92
N LYS A 1117 -42.90 51.74 16.72
CA LYS A 1117 -44.26 52.28 16.68
C LYS A 1117 -44.21 53.80 16.68
N SER A 1118 -45.29 54.42 16.22
CA SER A 1118 -45.38 55.86 16.06
C SER A 1118 -46.78 56.36 16.42
N THR A 1119 -46.84 57.30 17.37
CA THR A 1119 -48.08 57.83 17.93
C THR A 1119 -48.21 59.34 17.70
N THR A 1120 -49.14 59.74 16.84
CA THR A 1120 -49.45 61.14 16.55
C THR A 1120 -50.12 61.83 17.74
N SER A 1121 -49.52 62.90 18.24
CA SER A 1121 -50.05 63.74 19.31
C SER A 1121 -50.30 65.18 18.84
N VAL A 1122 -51.31 65.84 19.42
CA VAL A 1122 -51.69 67.21 19.09
C VAL A 1122 -51.79 68.05 20.36
N PHE A 1123 -50.99 69.12 20.46
CA PHE A 1123 -50.94 70.00 21.63
C PHE A 1123 -50.73 71.46 21.22
N ASN A 1124 -51.64 72.35 21.65
CA ASN A 1124 -51.64 73.78 21.30
C ASN A 1124 -51.47 74.06 19.79
N ASP A 1125 -52.30 73.42 18.96
CA ASP A 1125 -52.33 73.53 17.49
C ASP A 1125 -51.03 73.12 16.75
N LYS A 1126 -50.05 72.55 17.46
CA LYS A 1126 -48.97 71.76 16.86
C LYS A 1126 -49.32 70.28 16.80
N VAL A 1127 -48.88 69.60 15.75
CA VAL A 1127 -48.87 68.14 15.62
C VAL A 1127 -47.43 67.67 15.83
N SER A 1128 -47.24 66.62 16.62
CA SER A 1128 -45.95 66.00 16.86
C SER A 1128 -46.07 64.49 16.84
N GLU A 1129 -45.23 63.82 16.07
CA GLU A 1129 -45.16 62.36 16.04
C GLU A 1129 -44.19 61.87 17.11
N LEU A 1130 -44.66 61.06 18.05
CA LEU A 1130 -43.80 60.33 18.98
C LEU A 1130 -43.36 59.04 18.30
N ILE A 1131 -42.07 58.90 18.04
CA ILE A 1131 -41.45 57.64 17.58
C ILE A 1131 -40.95 56.87 18.82
N GLU A 1132 -41.26 55.58 18.87
CA GLU A 1132 -40.78 54.62 19.86
C GLU A 1132 -40.18 53.42 19.09
N ILE A 1133 -38.85 53.30 19.07
CA ILE A 1133 -38.11 52.25 18.35
C ILE A 1133 -37.99 51.02 19.25
N ASP A 1134 -38.45 49.87 18.75
CA ASP A 1134 -38.37 48.57 19.41
C ASP A 1134 -37.05 47.84 19.04
N SER A 1135 -36.51 48.02 17.82
CA SER A 1135 -35.21 47.45 17.36
C SER A 1135 -34.55 48.28 16.24
N GLY A 1136 -33.24 48.07 16.02
CA GLY A 1136 -32.42 48.74 14.99
C GLY A 1136 -31.34 49.66 15.58
N THR A 1137 -30.27 49.93 14.85
CA THR A 1137 -29.01 50.49 15.38
C THR A 1137 -28.92 52.03 15.32
N PRO A 1138 -28.66 52.73 16.45
CA PRO A 1138 -28.44 54.17 16.46
C PRO A 1138 -27.04 54.58 15.93
N PRO A 1139 -26.86 55.81 15.43
CA PRO A 1139 -27.84 56.90 15.39
C PRO A 1139 -28.84 56.75 14.24
N TYR A 1140 -30.11 57.01 14.53
CA TYR A 1140 -31.18 57.05 13.55
C TYR A 1140 -31.18 58.40 12.81
N ILE A 1141 -31.27 58.35 11.49
CA ILE A 1141 -31.47 59.51 10.63
C ILE A 1141 -32.98 59.69 10.41
N VAL A 1142 -33.49 60.84 10.81
CA VAL A 1142 -34.91 61.19 10.73
C VAL A 1142 -35.10 62.19 9.59
N SER A 1143 -35.88 61.81 8.60
CA SER A 1143 -36.08 62.57 7.37
C SER A 1143 -37.56 62.86 7.15
N LEU A 1144 -37.89 64.11 6.79
CA LEU A 1144 -39.25 64.59 6.58
C LEU A 1144 -39.37 65.08 5.13
N ASN A 1145 -40.25 64.45 4.34
CA ASN A 1145 -40.38 64.65 2.90
C ASN A 1145 -39.03 64.47 2.16
N ASP A 1146 -38.39 63.31 2.37
CA ASP A 1146 -37.08 62.93 1.82
C ASP A 1146 -35.94 63.93 2.12
N LYS A 1147 -36.05 64.66 3.22
CA LYS A 1147 -35.00 65.56 3.70
C LYS A 1147 -34.69 65.33 5.17
N ASP A 1148 -33.45 65.02 5.49
CA ASP A 1148 -32.94 64.86 6.85
C ASP A 1148 -33.18 66.13 7.68
N ILE A 1149 -33.84 65.97 8.82
CA ILE A 1149 -34.18 67.04 9.76
C ILE A 1149 -33.45 66.91 11.10
N MET A 1150 -33.14 65.68 11.53
CA MET A 1150 -32.36 65.43 12.74
C MET A 1150 -31.72 64.03 12.71
N THR A 1151 -30.67 63.86 13.50
CA THR A 1151 -30.01 62.58 13.78
C THR A 1151 -30.05 62.35 15.28
N THR A 1152 -30.44 61.15 15.74
CA THR A 1152 -30.70 60.87 17.16
C THR A 1152 -30.31 59.45 17.55
N SER A 1153 -29.71 59.27 18.73
CA SER A 1153 -29.47 57.96 19.33
C SER A 1153 -30.50 57.57 20.41
N SER A 1154 -31.55 58.38 20.60
CA SER A 1154 -32.64 58.05 21.52
C SER A 1154 -33.62 57.09 20.86
N LEU A 1155 -34.00 56.03 21.57
CA LEU A 1155 -35.06 55.09 21.15
C LEU A 1155 -36.46 55.73 21.18
N VAL A 1156 -36.64 56.82 21.92
CA VAL A 1156 -37.91 57.54 22.05
C VAL A 1156 -37.69 59.03 21.80
N PHE A 1157 -38.38 59.60 20.82
CA PHE A 1157 -38.26 61.03 20.46
C PHE A 1157 -39.53 61.58 19.77
N ASN A 1158 -39.72 62.90 19.87
CA ASN A 1158 -40.82 63.60 19.20
C ASN A 1158 -40.30 64.38 17.99
N VAL A 1159 -41.04 64.33 16.90
CA VAL A 1159 -40.81 65.12 15.69
C VAL A 1159 -41.98 66.09 15.49
N ASP A 1160 -41.72 67.40 15.39
CA ASP A 1160 -42.74 68.37 14.95
C ASP A 1160 -43.06 68.11 13.48
N VAL A 1161 -44.33 67.81 13.15
CA VAL A 1161 -44.77 67.43 11.79
C VAL A 1161 -46.02 68.20 11.37
N SER A 1162 -46.33 68.21 10.07
CA SER A 1162 -47.59 68.71 9.50
C SER A 1162 -48.37 67.59 8.81
N TYR A 1163 -49.69 67.78 8.72
CA TYR A 1163 -50.55 66.86 7.96
C TYR A 1163 -50.19 66.87 6.47
N GLY A 1164 -49.89 65.69 5.92
CA GLY A 1164 -49.42 65.51 4.56
C GLY A 1164 -47.90 65.44 4.40
N ASP A 1165 -47.13 65.48 5.49
CA ASP A 1165 -45.70 65.13 5.45
C ASP A 1165 -45.51 63.61 5.47
N THR A 1166 -44.49 63.10 4.77
CA THR A 1166 -43.99 61.72 4.92
C THR A 1166 -42.77 61.73 5.86
N LEU A 1167 -42.84 60.95 6.94
CA LEU A 1167 -41.78 60.80 7.94
C LEU A 1167 -41.07 59.46 7.75
N LYS A 1168 -39.74 59.50 7.61
CA LYS A 1168 -38.86 58.34 7.50
C LYS A 1168 -37.87 58.32 8.65
N VAL A 1169 -37.61 57.14 9.20
CA VAL A 1169 -36.53 56.89 10.16
C VAL A 1169 -35.71 55.72 9.63
N SER A 1170 -34.47 56.01 9.23
CA SER A 1170 -33.45 55.02 8.87
C SER A 1170 -32.45 54.87 10.02
N SER A 1171 -31.78 53.73 10.13
CA SER A 1171 -30.80 53.48 11.18
C SER A 1171 -29.38 53.91 10.76
N LYS A 1172 -28.37 53.59 11.58
CA LYS A 1172 -26.94 53.71 11.23
C LYS A 1172 -26.57 52.88 9.99
N PHE A 1173 -27.25 51.77 9.75
CA PHE A 1173 -26.90 50.77 8.75
C PHE A 1173 -28.03 50.64 7.71
N GLU A 1174 -27.73 50.99 6.46
CA GLU A 1174 -28.70 51.12 5.36
C GLU A 1174 -29.56 49.86 5.11
N CYS A 1175 -29.06 48.67 5.46
CA CYS A 1175 -29.76 47.41 5.26
C CYS A 1175 -30.70 46.97 6.39
N GLU A 1176 -30.72 47.66 7.54
CA GLU A 1176 -31.72 47.39 8.59
C GLU A 1176 -33.13 47.86 8.16
N GLY A 1177 -33.23 48.64 7.08
CA GLY A 1177 -34.48 49.13 6.51
C GLY A 1177 -34.84 50.55 6.96
N VAL A 1178 -36.12 50.91 6.77
CA VAL A 1178 -36.65 52.25 7.08
C VAL A 1178 -38.05 52.14 7.67
N LEU A 1179 -38.29 52.77 8.81
CA LEU A 1179 -39.64 53.02 9.32
C LEU A 1179 -40.22 54.23 8.57
N GLU A 1180 -41.11 53.99 7.62
CA GLU A 1180 -41.80 55.03 6.83
C GLU A 1180 -43.27 55.19 7.25
N LYS A 1181 -43.71 56.45 7.40
CA LYS A 1181 -45.10 56.80 7.74
C LYS A 1181 -45.53 58.12 7.13
N ASP A 1182 -46.61 58.08 6.35
CA ASP A 1182 -47.35 59.28 5.98
C ASP A 1182 -48.13 59.83 7.19
N ILE A 1183 -48.00 61.13 7.45
CA ILE A 1183 -48.81 61.87 8.44
C ILE A 1183 -50.16 62.23 7.79
N VAL A 1184 -50.93 61.19 7.46
CA VAL A 1184 -52.25 61.30 6.82
C VAL A 1184 -53.21 62.14 7.68
N THR A 1185 -54.11 62.90 7.06
CA THR A 1185 -55.23 63.58 7.74
C THR A 1185 -56.26 62.59 8.30
N GLY A 1186 -55.89 61.83 9.32
CA GLY A 1186 -56.75 60.88 10.04
C GLY A 1186 -57.77 61.60 10.92
N SER A 1187 -59.05 61.33 10.70
CA SER A 1187 -60.17 61.94 11.43
C SER A 1187 -60.47 61.26 12.78
N GLU A 1188 -59.44 60.92 13.55
CA GLU A 1188 -59.57 60.13 14.79
C GLU A 1188 -59.52 60.97 16.07
N LEU A 1189 -60.29 60.55 17.08
CA LEU A 1189 -60.48 61.27 18.35
C LEU A 1189 -59.61 60.65 19.45
N LEU A 1190 -58.71 61.44 20.06
CA LEU A 1190 -57.82 60.99 21.12
C LEU A 1190 -58.50 61.02 22.50
N VAL A 1191 -58.41 59.91 23.25
CA VAL A 1191 -58.93 59.75 24.62
C VAL A 1191 -57.78 59.43 25.58
N TYR A 1192 -57.46 60.34 26.51
CA TYR A 1192 -56.24 60.25 27.33
C TYR A 1192 -56.37 60.94 28.72
N PRO A 1193 -55.64 60.49 29.75
CA PRO A 1193 -54.92 59.22 29.82
C PRO A 1193 -55.90 58.03 29.86
N ASN A 1194 -55.45 56.87 29.37
CA ASN A 1194 -56.20 55.62 29.38
C ASN A 1194 -55.20 54.45 29.37
N PRO A 1195 -54.97 53.73 30.49
CA PRO A 1195 -55.68 53.80 31.77
C PRO A 1195 -55.62 55.15 32.51
N THR A 1196 -56.49 55.31 33.50
CA THR A 1196 -56.63 56.54 34.31
C THR A 1196 -56.90 56.18 35.78
N MET A 1197 -56.59 57.12 36.69
CA MET A 1197 -57.11 57.10 38.06
C MET A 1197 -58.48 57.80 38.13
N ASP A 1198 -58.54 59.10 37.82
CA ASP A 1198 -59.70 59.94 38.19
C ASP A 1198 -60.24 60.86 37.08
N LEU A 1199 -59.45 61.19 36.05
CA LEU A 1199 -59.78 62.20 35.04
C LEU A 1199 -59.42 61.71 33.64
N VAL A 1200 -60.38 61.79 32.72
CA VAL A 1200 -60.20 61.46 31.30
C VAL A 1200 -60.47 62.69 30.46
N ASN A 1201 -59.62 62.93 29.46
CA ASN A 1201 -59.81 63.93 28.43
C ASN A 1201 -60.20 63.26 27.12
N ILE A 1202 -61.01 63.94 26.32
CA ILE A 1202 -61.39 63.54 24.97
C ILE A 1202 -61.20 64.74 24.05
N LEU A 1203 -60.40 64.57 23.00
CA LEU A 1203 -60.25 65.54 21.92
C LEU A 1203 -61.25 65.22 20.81
N ILE A 1204 -62.06 66.20 20.44
CA ILE A 1204 -63.12 66.12 19.42
C ILE A 1204 -62.69 67.00 18.24
N ALA A 1205 -62.31 66.35 17.13
CA ALA A 1205 -61.79 67.01 15.93
C ALA A 1205 -62.87 67.74 15.09
N GLU A 1206 -64.15 67.55 15.40
CA GLU A 1206 -65.30 68.10 14.64
C GLU A 1206 -65.43 69.62 14.85
N LYS A 1207 -64.80 70.41 13.97
CA LYS A 1207 -64.86 71.88 14.01
C LYS A 1207 -66.31 72.36 13.84
N ASN A 1208 -66.72 73.27 14.74
CA ASN A 1208 -68.06 73.88 14.92
C ASN A 1208 -69.04 73.19 15.89
N VAL A 1209 -68.67 72.14 16.62
CA VAL A 1209 -69.49 71.61 17.73
C VAL A 1209 -69.16 72.36 19.03
N SER A 1210 -70.17 72.97 19.67
CA SER A 1210 -69.99 73.74 20.92
C SER A 1210 -70.25 72.94 22.20
N ASP A 1211 -71.07 71.89 22.12
CA ASP A 1211 -71.37 70.98 23.23
C ASP A 1211 -71.76 69.59 22.72
N VAL A 1212 -71.54 68.56 23.55
CA VAL A 1212 -71.81 67.16 23.23
C VAL A 1212 -72.50 66.45 24.39
N VAL A 1213 -73.37 65.49 24.10
CA VAL A 1213 -73.92 64.59 25.12
C VAL A 1213 -73.00 63.39 25.28
N LEU A 1214 -72.51 63.20 26.50
CA LEU A 1214 -71.60 62.12 26.89
C LEU A 1214 -72.35 61.14 27.81
N LYS A 1215 -72.30 59.86 27.47
CA LYS A 1215 -72.92 58.76 28.22
C LYS A 1215 -71.85 57.78 28.69
N LEU A 1216 -71.78 57.53 30.00
CA LEU A 1216 -70.84 56.59 30.63
C LEU A 1216 -71.58 55.30 31.00
N PHE A 1217 -71.01 54.16 30.67
CA PHE A 1217 -71.53 52.82 30.93
C PHE A 1217 -70.51 51.96 31.69
N ASP A 1218 -70.97 50.99 32.49
CA ASP A 1218 -70.10 49.95 33.05
C ASP A 1218 -69.76 48.84 32.03
N SER A 1219 -68.93 47.89 32.44
CA SER A 1219 -68.58 46.69 31.67
C SER A 1219 -69.78 45.82 31.26
N GLN A 1220 -70.93 45.98 31.91
CA GLN A 1220 -72.19 45.27 31.62
C GLN A 1220 -73.13 46.13 30.75
N GLN A 1221 -72.62 47.22 30.15
CA GLN A 1221 -73.34 48.19 29.33
C GLN A 1221 -74.53 48.89 30.03
N ARG A 1222 -74.53 48.95 31.37
CA ARG A 1222 -75.54 49.71 32.12
C ARG A 1222 -75.13 51.19 32.18
N LEU A 1223 -76.06 52.07 31.81
CA LEU A 1223 -75.83 53.52 31.81
C LEU A 1223 -75.65 54.07 33.24
N LEU A 1224 -74.45 54.54 33.56
CA LEU A 1224 -74.08 55.13 34.85
C LEU A 1224 -74.27 56.65 34.88
N SER A 1225 -74.10 57.32 33.74
CA SER A 1225 -74.33 58.76 33.61
C SER A 1225 -74.64 59.17 32.19
N SER A 1226 -75.43 60.23 32.02
CA SER A 1226 -75.73 60.88 30.74
C SER A 1226 -75.78 62.38 30.98
N LYS A 1227 -74.80 63.14 30.49
CA LYS A 1227 -74.65 64.58 30.74
C LYS A 1227 -74.25 65.32 29.47
N LYS A 1228 -74.64 66.60 29.38
CA LYS A 1228 -74.17 67.49 28.31
C LYS A 1228 -72.92 68.23 28.79
N HIS A 1229 -71.87 68.23 27.98
CA HIS A 1229 -70.58 68.85 28.26
C HIS A 1229 -70.28 69.89 27.17
N ASN A 1230 -69.90 71.10 27.58
CA ASN A 1230 -69.43 72.13 26.66
C ASN A 1230 -68.02 71.74 26.16
N ILE A 1231 -67.76 71.96 24.87
CA ILE A 1231 -66.45 71.71 24.26
C ILE A 1231 -65.64 73.02 24.34
N SER A 1232 -64.47 72.97 24.96
CA SER A 1232 -63.56 74.12 25.08
C SER A 1232 -62.23 73.75 24.44
N ASN A 1233 -61.77 74.52 23.45
CA ASN A 1233 -60.59 74.25 22.62
C ASN A 1233 -60.57 72.80 22.08
N GLY A 1234 -61.67 72.35 21.47
CA GLY A 1234 -61.81 70.99 20.93
C GLY A 1234 -61.82 69.88 21.99
N LYS A 1235 -61.83 70.21 23.28
CA LYS A 1235 -61.59 69.25 24.37
C LYS A 1235 -62.79 69.16 25.32
N VAL A 1236 -63.09 67.93 25.75
CA VAL A 1236 -64.00 67.60 26.85
C VAL A 1236 -63.21 66.88 27.92
N GLN A 1237 -63.42 67.23 29.20
CA GLN A 1237 -62.87 66.51 30.34
C GLN A 1237 -64.00 65.94 31.20
N ILE A 1238 -63.83 64.70 31.66
CA ILE A 1238 -64.72 64.05 32.62
C ILE A 1238 -63.93 63.55 33.83
N SER A 1239 -64.62 63.40 34.96
CA SER A 1239 -64.11 62.67 36.11
C SER A 1239 -64.88 61.38 36.33
N ILE A 1240 -64.15 60.35 36.75
CA ILE A 1240 -64.65 59.04 37.20
C ILE A 1240 -64.08 58.70 38.59
N ALA A 1241 -63.68 59.71 39.36
CA ALA A 1241 -63.10 59.53 40.69
C ALA A 1241 -64.03 58.76 41.65
N ASP A 1242 -65.34 59.03 41.56
CA ASP A 1242 -66.42 58.39 42.33
C ASP A 1242 -66.90 57.04 41.74
N LYS A 1243 -66.03 56.35 40.98
CA LYS A 1243 -66.29 55.03 40.39
C LYS A 1243 -65.18 54.05 40.83
N PRO A 1244 -65.49 52.77 41.11
CA PRO A 1244 -64.47 51.77 41.43
C PRO A 1244 -63.58 51.46 40.23
N SER A 1245 -62.41 50.90 40.48
CA SER A 1245 -61.50 50.35 39.45
C SER A 1245 -62.21 49.35 38.55
N GLY A 1246 -61.91 49.38 37.24
CA GLY A 1246 -62.57 48.52 36.24
C GLY A 1246 -62.72 49.17 34.87
N VAL A 1247 -63.38 48.45 33.96
CA VAL A 1247 -63.61 48.88 32.57
C VAL A 1247 -64.94 49.63 32.45
N TYR A 1248 -64.90 50.80 31.82
CA TYR A 1248 -66.06 51.61 31.49
C TYR A 1248 -66.08 51.93 29.99
N PHE A 1249 -67.25 52.28 29.46
CA PHE A 1249 -67.41 52.71 28.08
C PHE A 1249 -68.02 54.10 28.01
N ILE A 1250 -67.46 54.97 27.18
CA ILE A 1250 -67.94 56.33 26.94
C ILE A 1250 -68.58 56.37 25.54
N LYS A 1251 -69.83 56.80 25.44
CA LYS A 1251 -70.47 57.17 24.19
C LYS A 1251 -70.55 58.68 24.04
N LEU A 1252 -70.09 59.21 22.92
CA LEU A 1252 -70.35 60.59 22.49
C LEU A 1252 -71.50 60.60 21.47
N GLU A 1253 -72.49 61.44 21.68
CA GLU A 1253 -73.61 61.64 20.74
C GLU A 1253 -73.33 62.87 19.88
N LEU A 1254 -72.42 62.67 18.90
CA LEU A 1254 -72.13 63.56 17.78
C LEU A 1254 -73.01 63.19 16.56
N HIS A 1255 -72.81 63.82 15.39
CA HIS A 1255 -73.59 63.53 14.18
C HIS A 1255 -73.50 62.06 13.73
N SER A 1256 -72.32 61.45 13.95
CA SER A 1256 -72.14 60.00 14.04
C SER A 1256 -71.74 59.65 15.48
N PRO A 1257 -72.51 58.82 16.21
CA PRO A 1257 -72.23 58.57 17.62
C PRO A 1257 -71.09 57.56 17.81
N LEU A 1258 -70.08 57.93 18.60
CA LEU A 1258 -68.84 57.16 18.80
C LEU A 1258 -68.77 56.54 20.20
N MET A 1259 -68.07 55.40 20.32
CA MET A 1259 -67.94 54.60 21.55
C MET A 1259 -66.46 54.31 21.85
N PHE A 1260 -66.02 54.54 23.09
CA PHE A 1260 -64.62 54.38 23.52
C PHE A 1260 -64.55 53.56 24.81
N LYS A 1261 -63.58 52.64 24.91
CA LYS A 1261 -63.27 51.88 26.13
C LYS A 1261 -62.28 52.69 26.98
N ILE A 1262 -62.57 52.87 28.27
CA ILE A 1262 -61.62 53.42 29.25
C ILE A 1262 -61.42 52.45 30.41
N ILE A 1263 -60.21 52.45 30.97
CA ILE A 1263 -59.83 51.60 32.10
C ILE A 1263 -59.52 52.50 33.30
N LYS A 1264 -60.28 52.35 34.39
CA LYS A 1264 -59.91 52.91 35.70
C LYS A 1264 -59.06 51.91 36.47
N GLN A 1265 -57.89 52.36 36.94
CA GLN A 1265 -57.07 51.67 37.93
C GLN A 1265 -57.55 51.99 39.36
#